data_AF-A0A0W8DNB0-F1
#
_entry.id   AF-A0A0W8DNB0-F1
#
_cell.length_a   1.000
_cell.length_b   1.000
_cell.length_c   1.000
_cell.angle_alpha   90.00
_cell.angle_beta   90.00
_cell.angle_gamma   90.00
#
_symmetry.space_group_name_H-M   'P 1'
#
loop_
_entity.id
_entity.type
_entity.pdbx_description
1 polymer ?
#
loop_
_entity_poly.entity_id
_entity_poly.type
_entity_poly.pdbx_seq_one_letter_code
_entity_poly.pdbx_strand_id
1 'polypeptide(L)'
;MEDELDLDERVTAQQPLLGLHDDDYNPRKRSNKPWYRRRLATVTGVVLLVCGLSYLVVSSQITRIATKAIKDTVMHIERMDLSQPQPTSVTLNLSLSLMAASPFPATVEPANFSIKYEGLQVGTFQAPSMTITHGTNNQMFPNATLKIQDKKAWDQFAGDMMRRPSVQYEISSKLNIHIRLLGGLVKLSASGIPLNKMMKFSGMDGLRDMQIAQVDMQHSTQKQVVATIKTCIHNPSVTTIRPVGALCLNAHYPKLGHDTLVAHLTTSGNTGLPVADGQPSHPYCASLQGPTDMSKGYNLLELQGEMLGTNSEAISGLITKYLSNVSAELTVVTCNPQATSVELYNEAMKNLTIESSLPPQKDPLVGNMFFRGISLHAPEQGKENDVVQLDTAVLVEATSPLGPNSALTITDVHMNVSLKGEDVTLGTLSTVFVDIVDGELVGRSNISVECLTELDLAERGKAFGRFVRASVVKEKIPLTLAGKMDVVCHGALDAAGQVNAAVAGFFSRYLEGNSSQVVVKLTGTQYGNCVWMQEALVGLTIETSFPGVDKGFQMIKDIKMNQLGVILDEAPPGERGPVTNTRMRVRTDMKAKVKMPASINMPLKISNLSVALTLENEHGDHLGSLVSDRETCEFNQTDDGAFRLNMSHFYPIGFNTHEDVTGMAGFINALLTKNGSIMMRLASDKRANEGAFPDVETRMGMLALSNIPVQGEPLISAMDSFRHPPVKVLSVNIQRGSPSSMVMTMEFSLQNPSIVQTKLGSLVLDVFSDGARMGSAKISDFSLNCCGKPTVLRGTFEYNPQPSDLATAEKFLSNFVCGYFTHGAAQEVTIFMP
;
A
#
# COMPACT_ATOMS: atom_id res chain seq x y z
N MET A 1 -65.53 -19.22 32.99
CA MET A 1 -65.35 -17.92 32.32
C MET A 1 -65.09 -18.22 30.85
N GLU A 2 -66.08 -18.76 30.11
CA GLU A 2 -67.47 -18.23 29.92
C GLU A 2 -67.37 -16.90 29.13
N ASP A 3 -68.02 -16.71 27.97
CA ASP A 3 -69.23 -17.34 27.39
C ASP A 3 -69.15 -17.42 25.84
N GLU A 4 -70.08 -18.01 25.07
CA GLU A 4 -70.93 -19.23 25.13
C GLU A 4 -71.80 -19.23 23.82
N LEU A 5 -72.43 -20.37 23.45
CA LEU A 5 -73.58 -20.49 22.49
C LEU A 5 -73.29 -20.13 20.99
N ASP A 6 -73.88 -20.70 19.93
CA ASP A 6 -74.80 -21.83 19.63
C ASP A 6 -74.88 -22.00 18.07
N LEU A 7 -75.47 -23.00 17.39
CA LEU A 7 -76.17 -24.27 17.71
C LEU A 7 -76.15 -25.19 16.44
N ASP A 8 -75.84 -26.49 16.59
CA ASP A 8 -76.44 -27.66 15.88
C ASP A 8 -76.47 -27.76 14.31
N GLU A 9 -76.83 -28.88 13.65
CA GLU A 9 -77.47 -30.12 14.15
C GLU A 9 -76.98 -31.44 13.48
N ARG A 10 -76.54 -32.35 14.37
CA ARG A 10 -76.67 -33.84 14.44
C ARG A 10 -76.49 -34.80 13.24
N VAL A 11 -76.18 -36.04 13.66
CA VAL A 11 -75.70 -37.21 12.92
C VAL A 11 -76.44 -38.47 13.43
N THR A 12 -76.22 -39.60 12.76
CA THR A 12 -76.39 -41.02 13.20
C THR A 12 -77.76 -41.74 13.08
N ALA A 13 -77.79 -42.64 12.08
CA ALA A 13 -77.96 -44.10 12.22
C ALA A 13 -79.28 -44.75 12.69
N GLN A 14 -79.81 -45.64 11.83
CA GLN A 14 -80.40 -46.93 12.24
C GLN A 14 -80.50 -47.93 11.05
N GLN A 15 -80.20 -49.21 11.32
CA GLN A 15 -80.67 -50.41 10.62
C GLN A 15 -82.04 -50.83 11.24
N PRO A 16 -82.89 -51.76 10.71
CA PRO A 16 -82.49 -53.10 10.22
C PRO A 16 -83.42 -53.93 9.28
N LEU A 17 -83.00 -55.19 9.02
CA LEU A 17 -83.75 -56.47 8.93
C LEU A 17 -84.86 -56.79 7.88
N LEU A 18 -84.57 -57.86 7.11
CA LEU A 18 -85.36 -59.09 6.80
C LEU A 18 -86.75 -59.04 6.10
N GLY A 19 -86.88 -59.86 5.03
CA GLY A 19 -88.15 -60.31 4.42
C GLY A 19 -87.90 -61.51 3.48
N LEU A 20 -88.80 -62.51 3.47
CA LEU A 20 -88.60 -63.84 2.87
C LEU A 20 -89.75 -64.25 1.91
N HIS A 21 -89.38 -64.94 0.84
CA HIS A 21 -90.12 -65.92 0.00
C HIS A 21 -91.44 -65.61 -0.75
N ASP A 22 -91.46 -66.22 -1.95
CA ASP A 22 -92.54 -66.90 -2.70
C ASP A 22 -93.64 -66.24 -3.55
N ASP A 23 -93.88 -67.00 -4.65
CA ASP A 23 -95.05 -67.22 -5.50
C ASP A 23 -95.63 -66.16 -6.46
N ASP A 24 -95.22 -66.34 -7.72
CA ASP A 24 -96.08 -66.72 -8.87
C ASP A 24 -97.17 -65.75 -9.42
N TYR A 25 -97.65 -66.13 -10.61
CA TYR A 25 -98.80 -65.64 -11.37
C TYR A 25 -98.62 -64.44 -12.32
N ASN A 26 -98.31 -64.79 -13.56
CA ASN A 26 -98.34 -63.94 -14.76
C ASN A 26 -99.78 -63.83 -15.31
N PRO A 27 -100.24 -62.63 -15.71
CA PRO A 27 -100.93 -62.56 -17.01
C PRO A 27 -100.55 -61.36 -17.88
N ARG A 28 -99.85 -61.69 -18.98
CA ARG A 28 -99.85 -61.06 -20.32
C ARG A 28 -100.69 -59.78 -20.47
N LYS A 29 -100.02 -58.63 -20.61
CA LYS A 29 -100.50 -57.51 -21.45
C LYS A 29 -99.51 -57.21 -22.58
N ARG A 30 -100.00 -57.22 -23.82
CA ARG A 30 -99.28 -56.68 -24.99
C ARG A 30 -99.10 -55.17 -24.82
N SER A 31 -97.87 -54.67 -24.98
CA SER A 31 -97.64 -53.28 -25.40
C SER A 31 -96.33 -53.14 -26.17
N ASN A 32 -96.30 -52.19 -27.10
CA ASN A 32 -95.35 -52.09 -28.20
C ASN A 32 -93.87 -51.96 -27.80
N LYS A 33 -92.98 -52.61 -28.58
CA LYS A 33 -91.55 -52.27 -28.60
C LYS A 33 -91.37 -50.83 -29.10
N PRO A 34 -90.74 -49.91 -28.35
CA PRO A 34 -90.39 -48.60 -28.86
C PRO A 34 -89.15 -48.71 -29.77
N TRP A 35 -89.38 -48.59 -31.08
CA TRP A 35 -88.37 -48.55 -32.15
C TRP A 35 -87.23 -47.53 -31.91
N TYR A 36 -87.47 -46.51 -31.09
CA TYR A 36 -86.49 -45.50 -30.65
C TYR A 36 -85.24 -46.09 -29.98
N ARG A 37 -85.35 -47.13 -29.13
CA ARG A 37 -84.17 -47.66 -28.38
C ARG A 37 -83.09 -48.24 -29.30
N ARG A 38 -83.45 -48.82 -30.45
CA ARG A 38 -82.46 -49.31 -31.43
C ARG A 38 -81.77 -48.16 -32.17
N ARG A 39 -82.52 -47.12 -32.60
CA ARG A 39 -81.91 -45.93 -33.22
C ARG A 39 -81.01 -45.18 -32.24
N LEU A 40 -81.41 -45.01 -30.98
CA LEU A 40 -80.57 -44.39 -29.97
C LEU A 40 -79.29 -45.21 -29.73
N ALA A 41 -79.38 -46.54 -29.61
CA ALA A 41 -78.21 -47.42 -29.43
C ALA A 41 -77.29 -47.47 -30.67
N THR A 42 -77.81 -47.39 -31.89
CA THR A 42 -76.96 -47.28 -33.09
C THR A 42 -76.35 -45.90 -33.24
N VAL A 43 -77.05 -44.83 -32.85
CA VAL A 43 -76.49 -43.47 -32.88
C VAL A 43 -75.42 -43.31 -31.81
N THR A 44 -75.63 -43.78 -30.57
CA THR A 44 -74.57 -43.77 -29.54
C THR A 44 -73.43 -44.71 -29.91
N GLY A 45 -73.70 -45.88 -30.51
CA GLY A 45 -72.67 -46.78 -31.02
C GLY A 45 -71.82 -46.15 -32.11
N VAL A 46 -72.42 -45.50 -33.11
CA VAL A 46 -71.70 -44.77 -34.18
C VAL A 46 -70.95 -43.57 -33.61
N VAL A 47 -71.55 -42.80 -32.69
CA VAL A 47 -70.86 -41.68 -32.02
C VAL A 47 -69.66 -42.19 -31.22
N LEU A 48 -69.78 -43.28 -30.46
CA LEU A 48 -68.66 -43.90 -29.73
C LEU A 48 -67.58 -44.42 -30.67
N LEU A 49 -67.94 -44.98 -31.83
CA LEU A 49 -66.99 -45.46 -32.83
C LEU A 49 -66.26 -44.29 -33.53
N VAL A 50 -66.98 -43.21 -33.83
CA VAL A 50 -66.40 -41.95 -34.36
C VAL A 50 -65.52 -41.26 -33.31
N CYS A 51 -65.92 -41.23 -32.04
CA CYS A 51 -65.10 -40.74 -30.93
C CYS A 51 -63.86 -41.63 -30.67
N GLY A 52 -63.97 -42.94 -30.83
CA GLY A 52 -62.85 -43.87 -30.74
C GLY A 52 -61.86 -43.70 -31.89
N LEU A 53 -62.36 -43.58 -33.12
CA LEU A 53 -61.54 -43.29 -34.30
C LEU A 53 -60.87 -41.91 -34.23
N SER A 54 -61.59 -40.87 -33.81
CA SER A 54 -61.00 -39.54 -33.64
C SER A 54 -60.00 -39.50 -32.48
N TYR A 55 -60.25 -40.22 -31.37
CA TYR A 55 -59.25 -40.42 -30.32
C TYR A 55 -57.99 -41.12 -30.85
N LEU A 56 -58.12 -42.19 -31.65
CA LEU A 56 -56.97 -42.88 -32.26
C LEU A 56 -56.19 -41.98 -33.22
N VAL A 57 -56.87 -41.18 -34.05
CA VAL A 57 -56.23 -40.21 -34.96
C VAL A 57 -55.51 -39.11 -34.18
N VAL A 58 -56.15 -38.51 -33.18
CA VAL A 58 -55.55 -37.46 -32.35
C VAL A 58 -54.39 -38.01 -31.52
N SER A 59 -54.53 -39.19 -30.92
CA SER A 59 -53.47 -39.89 -30.18
C SER A 59 -52.29 -40.24 -31.08
N SER A 60 -52.51 -40.65 -32.34
CA SER A 60 -51.45 -40.89 -33.32
C SER A 60 -50.68 -39.61 -33.70
N GLN A 61 -51.35 -38.46 -33.76
CA GLN A 61 -50.72 -37.19 -34.11
C GLN A 61 -50.21 -36.38 -32.90
N ILE A 62 -50.46 -36.83 -31.66
CA ILE A 62 -50.20 -36.02 -30.45
C ILE A 62 -48.74 -35.60 -30.32
N THR A 63 -47.80 -36.47 -30.68
CA THR A 63 -46.35 -36.19 -30.67
C THR A 63 -45.97 -35.04 -31.61
N ARG A 64 -46.59 -34.97 -32.79
CA ARG A 64 -46.38 -33.87 -33.75
C ARG A 64 -47.02 -32.57 -33.26
N ILE A 65 -48.23 -32.64 -32.69
CA ILE A 65 -48.95 -31.49 -32.12
C ILE A 65 -48.14 -30.91 -30.94
N ALA A 66 -47.68 -31.76 -30.02
CA ALA A 66 -46.84 -31.37 -28.90
C ALA A 66 -45.50 -30.76 -29.34
N THR A 67 -44.83 -31.37 -30.34
CA THR A 67 -43.57 -30.85 -30.89
C THR A 67 -43.78 -29.47 -31.54
N LYS A 68 -44.87 -29.27 -32.29
CA LYS A 68 -45.21 -27.96 -32.85
C LYS A 68 -45.54 -26.94 -31.75
N ALA A 69 -46.37 -27.29 -30.77
CA ALA A 69 -46.72 -26.41 -29.66
C ALA A 69 -45.47 -25.95 -28.89
N ILE A 70 -44.54 -26.87 -28.59
CA ILE A 70 -43.25 -26.55 -27.97
C ILE A 70 -42.36 -25.71 -28.89
N LYS A 71 -42.35 -25.94 -30.22
CA LYS A 71 -41.61 -25.10 -31.17
C LYS A 71 -42.17 -23.67 -31.22
N ASP A 72 -43.49 -23.51 -31.13
CA ASP A 72 -44.19 -22.23 -31.24
C ASP A 72 -44.23 -21.44 -29.92
N THR A 73 -43.87 -22.03 -28.75
CA THR A 73 -43.78 -21.26 -27.50
C THR A 73 -42.64 -20.24 -27.50
N VAL A 74 -42.89 -19.05 -26.97
CA VAL A 74 -41.83 -18.07 -26.67
C VAL A 74 -41.47 -18.22 -25.20
N MET A 75 -40.16 -18.23 -24.89
CA MET A 75 -39.65 -18.32 -23.52
C MET A 75 -38.75 -17.11 -23.25
N HIS A 76 -38.94 -16.47 -22.10
CA HIS A 76 -38.16 -15.33 -21.63
C HIS A 76 -37.72 -15.58 -20.17
N ILE A 77 -36.53 -15.10 -19.79
CA ILE A 77 -36.06 -15.17 -18.40
C ILE A 77 -36.42 -13.85 -17.71
N GLU A 78 -37.23 -13.93 -16.67
CA GLU A 78 -37.52 -12.78 -15.82
C GLU A 78 -36.44 -12.58 -14.75
N ARG A 79 -35.82 -13.68 -14.28
CA ARG A 79 -34.78 -13.64 -13.25
C ARG A 79 -33.91 -14.90 -13.24
N MET A 80 -32.61 -14.75 -13.05
CA MET A 80 -31.66 -15.85 -12.84
C MET A 80 -30.78 -15.57 -11.61
N ASP A 81 -30.98 -16.28 -10.52
CA ASP A 81 -30.15 -16.10 -9.32
C ASP A 81 -29.18 -17.27 -9.17
N LEU A 82 -27.90 -16.97 -9.24
CA LEU A 82 -26.79 -17.89 -9.01
C LEU A 82 -26.30 -17.71 -7.56
N SER A 83 -26.40 -18.77 -6.75
CA SER A 83 -26.02 -18.74 -5.34
C SER A 83 -25.26 -19.99 -4.92
N GLN A 84 -24.55 -19.91 -3.78
CA GLN A 84 -23.79 -21.03 -3.19
C GLN A 84 -22.87 -21.73 -4.22
N PRO A 85 -21.94 -21.00 -4.87
CA PRO A 85 -21.04 -21.58 -5.85
C PRO A 85 -20.13 -22.65 -5.22
N GLN A 86 -19.92 -23.72 -5.96
CA GLN A 86 -18.99 -24.82 -5.70
C GLN A 86 -18.11 -25.00 -6.96
N PRO A 87 -16.97 -25.73 -6.90
CA PRO A 87 -16.08 -25.87 -8.05
C PRO A 87 -16.73 -26.47 -9.32
N THR A 88 -17.80 -27.27 -9.16
CA THR A 88 -18.50 -27.95 -10.26
C THR A 88 -20.04 -27.79 -10.23
N SER A 89 -20.58 -26.95 -9.33
CA SER A 89 -22.02 -26.69 -9.26
C SER A 89 -22.36 -25.31 -8.71
N VAL A 90 -23.57 -24.84 -9.01
CA VAL A 90 -24.13 -23.61 -8.43
C VAL A 90 -25.63 -23.80 -8.21
N THR A 91 -26.15 -23.23 -7.12
CA THR A 91 -27.60 -23.21 -6.85
C THR A 91 -28.24 -22.14 -7.73
N LEU A 92 -29.14 -22.57 -8.60
CA LEU A 92 -29.87 -21.77 -9.57
C LEU A 92 -31.31 -21.58 -9.09
N ASN A 93 -31.74 -20.34 -8.92
CA ASN A 93 -33.18 -20.00 -8.88
C ASN A 93 -33.55 -19.30 -10.19
N LEU A 94 -34.44 -19.90 -10.97
CA LEU A 94 -34.81 -19.39 -12.30
C LEU A 94 -36.29 -19.02 -12.33
N SER A 95 -36.61 -17.83 -12.83
CA SER A 95 -37.97 -17.40 -13.14
C SER A 95 -38.11 -17.22 -14.64
N LEU A 96 -39.07 -17.93 -15.24
CA LEU A 96 -39.31 -17.97 -16.68
C LEU A 96 -40.75 -17.54 -16.99
N SER A 97 -40.89 -16.66 -17.97
CA SER A 97 -42.16 -16.36 -18.61
C SER A 97 -42.27 -17.17 -19.91
N LEU A 98 -43.32 -17.98 -20.03
CA LEU A 98 -43.59 -18.80 -21.22
C LEU A 98 -44.92 -18.41 -21.85
N MET A 99 -44.88 -17.91 -23.07
CA MET A 99 -46.07 -17.64 -23.88
C MET A 99 -46.40 -18.87 -24.73
N ALA A 100 -47.54 -19.51 -24.44
CA ALA A 100 -47.98 -20.74 -25.10
C ALA A 100 -49.28 -20.52 -25.89
N ALA A 101 -49.23 -20.80 -27.20
CA ALA A 101 -50.37 -20.73 -28.11
C ALA A 101 -51.29 -21.97 -28.06
N SER A 102 -50.99 -22.97 -27.22
CA SER A 102 -51.83 -24.17 -27.07
C SER A 102 -53.13 -23.81 -26.34
N PRO A 103 -54.32 -24.08 -26.91
CA PRO A 103 -55.60 -23.88 -26.21
C PRO A 103 -55.86 -24.93 -25.12
N PHE A 104 -55.03 -25.98 -25.03
CA PHE A 104 -55.20 -27.07 -24.07
C PHE A 104 -54.16 -27.01 -22.96
N PRO A 105 -54.57 -27.17 -21.68
CA PRO A 105 -53.64 -27.25 -20.57
C PRO A 105 -52.82 -28.54 -20.61
N ALA A 106 -51.52 -28.42 -20.38
CA ALA A 106 -50.57 -29.51 -20.41
C ALA A 106 -49.71 -29.52 -19.14
N THR A 107 -49.49 -30.69 -18.56
CA THR A 107 -48.52 -30.90 -17.49
C THR A 107 -47.26 -31.53 -18.08
N VAL A 108 -46.10 -30.93 -17.82
CA VAL A 108 -44.79 -31.45 -18.21
C VAL A 108 -44.16 -32.13 -17.00
N GLU A 109 -43.67 -33.36 -17.16
CA GLU A 109 -42.94 -34.08 -16.10
C GLU A 109 -41.59 -33.40 -15.79
N PRO A 110 -41.00 -33.63 -14.60
CA PRO A 110 -39.66 -33.14 -14.29
C PRO A 110 -38.64 -33.61 -15.32
N ALA A 111 -37.85 -32.70 -15.86
CA ALA A 111 -36.94 -32.98 -16.98
C ALA A 111 -35.56 -32.35 -16.78
N ASN A 112 -34.52 -33.00 -17.29
CA ASN A 112 -33.16 -32.46 -17.26
C ASN A 112 -32.96 -31.52 -18.46
N PHE A 113 -32.60 -30.28 -18.18
CA PHE A 113 -32.25 -29.26 -19.16
C PHE A 113 -30.73 -29.18 -19.26
N SER A 114 -30.23 -29.16 -20.50
CA SER A 114 -28.83 -28.91 -20.85
C SER A 114 -28.69 -27.51 -21.44
N ILE A 115 -27.80 -26.72 -20.84
CA ILE A 115 -27.39 -25.38 -21.32
C ILE A 115 -26.18 -25.58 -22.22
N LYS A 116 -26.24 -25.04 -23.44
CA LYS A 116 -25.11 -24.97 -24.36
C LYS A 116 -24.79 -23.53 -24.73
N TYR A 117 -23.50 -23.26 -24.94
CA TYR A 117 -22.99 -21.98 -25.39
C TYR A 117 -21.99 -22.22 -26.52
N GLU A 118 -22.13 -21.50 -27.63
CA GLU A 118 -21.34 -21.70 -28.87
C GLU A 118 -21.23 -23.17 -29.32
N GLY A 119 -22.26 -23.98 -29.05
CA GLY A 119 -22.32 -25.42 -29.36
C GLY A 119 -21.71 -26.36 -28.30
N LEU A 120 -20.94 -25.84 -27.35
CA LEU A 120 -20.38 -26.59 -26.22
C LEU A 120 -21.39 -26.72 -25.08
N GLN A 121 -21.38 -27.85 -24.36
CA GLN A 121 -22.29 -28.11 -23.24
C GLN A 121 -21.73 -27.55 -21.93
N VAL A 122 -22.30 -26.44 -21.47
CA VAL A 122 -21.89 -25.74 -20.25
C VAL A 122 -22.25 -26.55 -19.00
N GLY A 123 -23.50 -26.99 -18.91
CA GLY A 123 -24.00 -27.67 -17.71
C GLY A 123 -25.44 -28.13 -17.81
N THR A 124 -25.92 -28.79 -16.77
CA THR A 124 -27.28 -29.34 -16.69
C THR A 124 -27.94 -29.06 -15.35
N PHE A 125 -29.23 -28.73 -15.38
CA PHE A 125 -30.09 -28.63 -14.19
C PHE A 125 -31.38 -29.44 -14.40
N GLN A 126 -32.03 -29.83 -13.31
CA GLN A 126 -33.34 -30.50 -13.35
C GLN A 126 -34.44 -29.46 -13.12
N ALA A 127 -35.40 -29.37 -14.05
CA ALA A 127 -36.62 -28.59 -13.86
C ALA A 127 -37.67 -29.45 -13.12
N PRO A 128 -38.46 -28.85 -12.21
CA PRO A 128 -39.63 -29.50 -11.62
C PRO A 128 -40.74 -29.72 -12.65
N SER A 129 -41.80 -30.42 -12.25
CA SER A 129 -43.01 -30.55 -13.08
C SER A 129 -43.66 -29.19 -13.32
N MET A 130 -43.97 -28.87 -14.57
CA MET A 130 -44.58 -27.59 -14.96
C MET A 130 -46.03 -27.80 -15.39
N THR A 131 -46.90 -26.80 -15.20
CA THR A 131 -48.22 -26.75 -15.84
C THR A 131 -48.28 -25.54 -16.76
N ILE A 132 -48.64 -25.78 -18.03
CA ILE A 132 -48.69 -24.79 -19.10
C ILE A 132 -50.13 -24.69 -19.59
N THR A 133 -50.69 -23.48 -19.60
CA THR A 133 -52.02 -23.13 -20.10
C THR A 133 -51.90 -22.15 -21.29
N HIS A 134 -53.02 -21.80 -21.91
CA HIS A 134 -53.02 -20.82 -23.01
C HIS A 134 -52.64 -19.41 -22.52
N GLY A 135 -51.72 -18.75 -23.22
CA GLY A 135 -51.24 -17.40 -22.87
C GLY A 135 -49.93 -17.41 -22.09
N THR A 136 -49.74 -16.44 -21.20
CA THR A 136 -48.52 -16.25 -20.41
C THR A 136 -48.52 -17.13 -19.16
N ASN A 137 -47.45 -17.90 -18.97
CA ASN A 137 -47.25 -18.80 -17.85
C ASN A 137 -45.94 -18.47 -17.15
N ASN A 138 -46.00 -18.05 -15.89
CA ASN A 138 -44.81 -17.83 -15.08
C ASN A 138 -44.44 -19.13 -14.36
N GLN A 139 -43.22 -19.63 -14.58
CA GLN A 139 -42.68 -20.82 -13.91
C GLN A 139 -41.50 -20.40 -13.03
N MET A 140 -41.41 -21.00 -11.84
CA MET A 140 -40.33 -20.77 -10.90
C MET A 140 -39.63 -22.10 -10.61
N PHE A 141 -38.31 -22.14 -10.77
CA PHE A 141 -37.47 -23.28 -10.42
C PHE A 141 -36.61 -22.89 -9.21
N PRO A 142 -37.14 -23.00 -7.97
CA PRO A 142 -36.38 -22.68 -6.77
C PRO A 142 -35.35 -23.76 -6.46
N ASN A 143 -34.16 -23.35 -5.99
CA ASN A 143 -33.09 -24.21 -5.48
C ASN A 143 -32.68 -25.37 -6.41
N ALA A 144 -32.76 -25.19 -7.73
CA ALA A 144 -32.26 -26.18 -8.68
C ALA A 144 -30.72 -26.20 -8.65
N THR A 145 -30.09 -27.37 -8.73
CA THR A 145 -28.62 -27.44 -8.85
C THR A 145 -28.23 -27.45 -10.32
N LEU A 146 -27.55 -26.39 -10.78
CA LEU A 146 -26.85 -26.39 -12.05
C LEU A 146 -25.49 -27.08 -11.86
N LYS A 147 -25.32 -28.24 -12.48
CA LYS A 147 -24.04 -28.98 -12.52
C LYS A 147 -23.26 -28.53 -13.75
N ILE A 148 -22.08 -27.95 -13.56
CA ILE A 148 -21.15 -27.60 -14.65
C ILE A 148 -20.51 -28.89 -15.16
N GLN A 149 -20.47 -29.06 -16.47
CA GLN A 149 -19.91 -30.25 -17.12
C GLN A 149 -18.61 -29.95 -17.86
N ASP A 150 -18.52 -28.77 -18.48
CA ASP A 150 -17.30 -28.27 -19.12
C ASP A 150 -16.95 -26.92 -18.48
N LYS A 151 -15.85 -26.90 -17.71
CA LYS A 151 -15.35 -25.69 -17.05
C LYS A 151 -14.94 -24.61 -18.07
N LYS A 152 -14.37 -24.99 -19.21
CA LYS A 152 -13.96 -24.04 -20.26
C LYS A 152 -15.17 -23.41 -20.94
N ALA A 153 -16.19 -24.20 -21.26
CA ALA A 153 -17.44 -23.68 -21.80
C ALA A 153 -18.17 -22.78 -20.79
N TRP A 154 -18.11 -23.12 -19.49
CA TRP A 154 -18.59 -22.25 -18.42
C TRP A 154 -17.81 -20.94 -18.33
N ASP A 155 -16.48 -20.97 -18.35
CA ASP A 155 -15.64 -19.77 -18.24
C ASP A 155 -15.89 -18.80 -19.40
N GLN A 156 -16.15 -19.32 -20.61
CA GLN A 156 -16.60 -18.53 -21.76
C GLN A 156 -18.00 -17.96 -21.55
N PHE A 157 -18.99 -18.78 -21.17
CA PHE A 157 -20.37 -18.35 -20.95
C PHE A 157 -20.48 -17.30 -19.83
N ALA A 158 -19.85 -17.54 -18.68
CA ALA A 158 -19.80 -16.61 -17.56
C ALA A 158 -18.97 -15.36 -17.93
N GLY A 159 -17.88 -15.51 -18.67
CA GLY A 159 -17.07 -14.39 -19.14
C GLY A 159 -17.82 -13.43 -20.09
N ASP A 160 -18.67 -13.96 -20.97
CA ASP A 160 -19.54 -13.15 -21.82
C ASP A 160 -20.75 -12.62 -21.07
N MET A 161 -21.29 -13.34 -20.09
CA MET A 161 -22.31 -12.84 -19.16
C MET A 161 -21.83 -11.60 -18.39
N MET A 162 -20.57 -11.58 -17.95
CA MET A 162 -19.98 -10.40 -17.30
C MET A 162 -19.74 -9.26 -18.29
N ARG A 163 -19.14 -9.54 -19.46
CA ARG A 163 -18.57 -8.49 -20.34
C ARG A 163 -19.48 -7.97 -21.46
N ARG A 164 -20.47 -8.74 -21.93
CA ARG A 164 -21.33 -8.33 -23.06
C ARG A 164 -22.64 -7.72 -22.57
N PRO A 165 -23.26 -6.78 -23.33
CA PRO A 165 -24.59 -6.26 -23.02
C PRO A 165 -25.70 -7.30 -23.20
N SER A 166 -25.47 -8.37 -23.97
CA SER A 166 -26.43 -9.47 -24.08
C SER A 166 -25.75 -10.78 -24.47
N VAL A 167 -26.27 -11.88 -23.93
CA VAL A 167 -25.81 -13.25 -24.17
C VAL A 167 -26.94 -14.06 -24.81
N GLN A 168 -26.59 -14.84 -25.84
CA GLN A 168 -27.47 -15.83 -26.48
C GLN A 168 -26.95 -17.23 -26.19
N TYR A 169 -27.83 -18.16 -25.80
CA TYR A 169 -27.45 -19.52 -25.43
C TYR A 169 -28.55 -20.52 -25.80
N GLU A 170 -28.22 -21.80 -25.95
CA GLU A 170 -29.19 -22.85 -26.30
C GLU A 170 -29.61 -23.62 -25.05
N ILE A 171 -30.91 -23.84 -24.87
CA ILE A 171 -31.44 -24.86 -23.95
C ILE A 171 -31.93 -26.06 -24.74
N SER A 172 -31.57 -27.27 -24.27
CA SER A 172 -32.01 -28.52 -24.86
C SER A 172 -32.50 -29.51 -23.80
N SER A 173 -33.58 -30.23 -24.10
CA SER A 173 -34.16 -31.24 -23.20
C SER A 173 -35.02 -32.26 -23.97
N LYS A 174 -35.45 -33.33 -23.29
CA LYS A 174 -36.48 -34.27 -23.74
C LYS A 174 -37.63 -34.22 -22.75
N LEU A 175 -38.78 -33.75 -23.21
CA LEU A 175 -39.96 -33.51 -22.38
C LEU A 175 -40.97 -34.67 -22.50
N ASN A 176 -41.58 -35.04 -21.38
CA ASN A 176 -42.77 -35.86 -21.34
C ASN A 176 -43.95 -34.95 -20.98
N ILE A 177 -45.01 -34.97 -21.78
CA ILE A 177 -46.12 -34.02 -21.71
C ILE A 177 -47.45 -34.77 -21.62
N HIS A 178 -48.27 -34.40 -20.65
CA HIS A 178 -49.62 -34.95 -20.43
C HIS A 178 -50.67 -33.87 -20.64
N ILE A 179 -51.57 -34.09 -21.60
CA ILE A 179 -52.68 -33.19 -21.92
C ILE A 179 -53.97 -33.80 -21.37
N ARG A 180 -54.77 -32.97 -20.69
CA ARG A 180 -56.08 -33.36 -20.15
C ARG A 180 -57.19 -32.64 -20.92
N LEU A 181 -58.05 -33.41 -21.57
CA LEU A 181 -59.21 -32.91 -22.32
C LEU A 181 -60.52 -33.31 -21.61
N LEU A 182 -61.61 -32.57 -21.90
CA LEU A 182 -62.97 -32.88 -21.42
C LEU A 182 -63.04 -33.13 -19.90
N GLY A 183 -62.57 -32.17 -19.09
CA GLY A 183 -62.58 -32.27 -17.63
C GLY A 183 -61.66 -33.35 -17.04
N GLY A 184 -60.81 -33.98 -17.85
CA GLY A 184 -59.92 -35.08 -17.43
C GLY A 184 -60.39 -36.48 -17.86
N LEU A 185 -61.54 -36.59 -18.55
CA LEU A 185 -62.05 -37.84 -19.13
C LEU A 185 -61.12 -38.42 -20.20
N VAL A 186 -60.38 -37.57 -20.91
CA VAL A 186 -59.43 -37.98 -21.96
C VAL A 186 -58.03 -37.50 -21.57
N LYS A 187 -57.12 -38.45 -21.40
CA LYS A 187 -55.69 -38.20 -21.11
C LYS A 187 -54.88 -38.60 -22.34
N LEU A 188 -54.07 -37.68 -22.84
CA LEU A 188 -53.14 -37.92 -23.93
C LEU A 188 -51.72 -37.67 -23.42
N SER A 189 -50.79 -38.59 -23.71
CA SER A 189 -49.39 -38.50 -23.27
C SER A 189 -48.48 -38.51 -24.48
N ALA A 190 -47.49 -37.61 -24.48
CA ALA A 190 -46.47 -37.53 -25.52
C ALA A 190 -45.09 -37.54 -24.85
N SER A 191 -44.32 -38.60 -25.07
CA SER A 191 -43.02 -38.83 -24.40
C SER A 191 -41.85 -38.51 -25.32
N GLY A 192 -40.73 -38.06 -24.74
CA GLY A 192 -39.49 -37.82 -25.47
C GLY A 192 -39.54 -36.67 -26.48
N ILE A 193 -40.41 -35.68 -26.28
CA ILE A 193 -40.54 -34.49 -27.15
C ILE A 193 -39.24 -33.67 -27.08
N PRO A 194 -38.52 -33.46 -28.19
CA PRO A 194 -37.29 -32.68 -28.17
C PRO A 194 -37.62 -31.20 -27.98
N LEU A 195 -37.09 -30.62 -26.90
CA LEU A 195 -36.98 -29.18 -26.74
C LEU A 195 -35.59 -28.75 -27.22
N ASN A 196 -35.55 -27.79 -28.14
CA ASN A 196 -34.36 -27.01 -28.45
C ASN A 196 -34.82 -25.56 -28.66
N LYS A 197 -34.24 -24.62 -27.90
CA LYS A 197 -34.54 -23.19 -27.97
C LYS A 197 -33.26 -22.38 -27.83
N MET A 198 -33.07 -21.42 -28.73
CA MET A 198 -32.15 -20.30 -28.47
C MET A 198 -32.85 -19.30 -27.55
N MET A 199 -32.17 -18.96 -26.47
CA MET A 199 -32.58 -18.08 -25.39
C MET A 199 -31.65 -16.86 -25.38
N LYS A 200 -32.15 -15.72 -24.91
CA LYS A 200 -31.39 -14.47 -24.81
C LYS A 200 -31.69 -13.78 -23.48
N PHE A 201 -30.68 -13.17 -22.88
CA PHE A 201 -30.84 -12.28 -21.73
C PHE A 201 -29.85 -11.10 -21.82
N SER A 202 -30.10 -10.03 -21.06
CA SER A 202 -29.16 -8.92 -20.89
C SER A 202 -27.97 -9.39 -20.04
N GLY A 203 -26.74 -9.19 -20.51
CA GLY A 203 -25.54 -9.43 -19.71
C GLY A 203 -25.28 -8.25 -18.78
N MET A 204 -24.17 -8.29 -18.05
CA MET A 204 -23.79 -7.23 -17.11
C MET A 204 -23.07 -6.04 -17.78
N ASP A 205 -22.88 -6.08 -19.11
CA ASP A 205 -22.21 -5.05 -19.94
C ASP A 205 -20.85 -4.55 -19.39
N GLY A 206 -20.12 -5.42 -18.70
CA GLY A 206 -18.86 -5.08 -18.07
C GLY A 206 -18.95 -4.25 -16.79
N LEU A 207 -20.15 -4.08 -16.21
CA LEU A 207 -20.40 -3.32 -14.97
C LEU A 207 -19.88 -1.87 -15.01
N ARG A 208 -19.95 -1.23 -16.19
CA ARG A 208 -19.33 0.07 -16.48
C ARG A 208 -19.83 1.24 -15.64
N ASP A 209 -21.09 1.19 -15.19
CA ASP A 209 -21.65 2.23 -14.31
C ASP A 209 -21.35 1.89 -12.85
N MET A 210 -20.12 2.24 -12.45
CA MET A 210 -19.61 2.12 -11.08
C MET A 210 -19.30 3.51 -10.55
N GLN A 211 -19.99 3.91 -9.48
CA GLN A 211 -19.83 5.22 -8.86
C GLN A 211 -19.30 5.07 -7.45
N ILE A 212 -18.17 5.72 -7.15
CA ILE A 212 -17.64 5.82 -5.79
C ILE A 212 -18.51 6.86 -5.05
N ALA A 213 -19.25 6.41 -4.04
CA ALA A 213 -20.20 7.24 -3.29
C ALA A 213 -19.59 7.87 -2.03
N GLN A 214 -18.65 7.16 -1.40
CA GLN A 214 -17.96 7.60 -0.20
C GLN A 214 -16.56 6.98 -0.13
N VAL A 215 -15.60 7.78 0.36
CA VAL A 215 -14.26 7.35 0.75
C VAL A 215 -14.05 7.78 2.20
N ASP A 216 -13.53 6.89 3.03
CA ASP A 216 -13.21 7.13 4.44
C ASP A 216 -11.80 6.62 4.74
N MET A 217 -10.87 7.50 5.09
CA MET A 217 -9.47 7.16 5.35
C MET A 217 -9.13 7.13 6.84
N GLN A 218 -10.11 7.11 7.76
CA GLN A 218 -9.90 7.11 9.21
C GLN A 218 -9.01 5.99 9.76
N HIS A 219 -8.88 4.89 9.01
CA HIS A 219 -8.07 3.72 9.37
C HIS A 219 -6.61 3.79 8.88
N SER A 220 -6.21 4.91 8.27
CA SER A 220 -4.82 5.12 7.85
C SER A 220 -3.87 5.17 9.05
N THR A 221 -2.62 4.79 8.81
CA THR A 221 -1.52 4.83 9.78
C THR A 221 -0.46 5.80 9.32
N GLN A 222 0.51 6.16 10.17
CA GLN A 222 1.67 6.99 9.81
C GLN A 222 2.45 6.51 8.55
N LYS A 223 2.33 5.23 8.14
CA LYS A 223 3.09 4.63 7.03
C LYS A 223 2.25 4.13 5.87
N GLN A 224 0.92 4.16 5.96
CA GLN A 224 0.05 3.59 4.94
C GLN A 224 -1.31 4.27 4.98
N VAL A 225 -1.76 4.79 3.84
CA VAL A 225 -3.12 5.31 3.69
C VAL A 225 -4.06 4.17 3.33
N VAL A 226 -5.04 3.95 4.20
CA VAL A 226 -6.02 2.87 4.11
C VAL A 226 -7.41 3.49 4.03
N ALA A 227 -8.09 3.26 2.91
CA ALA A 227 -9.40 3.79 2.60
C ALA A 227 -10.47 2.69 2.68
N THR A 228 -11.57 2.94 3.38
CA THR A 228 -12.83 2.20 3.21
C THR A 228 -13.67 2.94 2.17
N ILE A 229 -14.05 2.26 1.10
CA ILE A 229 -14.70 2.86 -0.07
C ILE A 229 -16.07 2.21 -0.27
N LYS A 230 -17.13 3.01 -0.34
CA LYS A 230 -18.47 2.53 -0.69
C LYS A 230 -18.75 2.87 -2.14
N THR A 231 -19.04 1.85 -2.95
CA THR A 231 -19.31 2.02 -4.38
C THR A 231 -20.66 1.43 -4.74
N CYS A 232 -21.38 2.13 -5.59
CA CYS A 232 -22.66 1.68 -6.15
C CYS A 232 -22.42 1.27 -7.60
N ILE A 233 -22.74 0.02 -7.92
CA ILE A 233 -22.51 -0.57 -9.24
C ILE A 233 -23.82 -1.05 -9.86
N HIS A 234 -24.12 -0.58 -11.06
CA HIS A 234 -25.33 -0.97 -11.77
C HIS A 234 -25.19 -2.39 -12.35
N ASN A 235 -26.21 -3.22 -12.16
CA ASN A 235 -26.30 -4.53 -12.79
C ASN A 235 -27.42 -4.52 -13.86
N PRO A 236 -27.11 -4.28 -15.14
CA PRO A 236 -28.11 -4.26 -16.22
C PRO A 236 -28.64 -5.66 -16.61
N SER A 237 -28.24 -6.71 -15.87
CA SER A 237 -28.68 -8.08 -16.11
C SER A 237 -29.90 -8.46 -15.27
N VAL A 238 -30.68 -9.41 -15.78
CA VAL A 238 -31.66 -10.20 -15.00
C VAL A 238 -30.97 -11.24 -14.10
N THR A 239 -29.66 -11.40 -14.23
CA THR A 239 -28.85 -12.36 -13.46
C THR A 239 -28.28 -11.72 -12.19
N THR A 240 -28.37 -12.43 -11.07
CA THR A 240 -27.79 -12.01 -9.77
C THR A 240 -26.84 -13.08 -9.23
N ILE A 241 -25.79 -12.68 -8.50
CA ILE A 241 -24.72 -13.59 -8.05
C ILE A 241 -24.47 -13.43 -6.55
N ARG A 242 -24.53 -14.52 -5.78
CA ARG A 242 -24.44 -14.52 -4.30
C ARG A 242 -23.61 -15.69 -3.72
N PRO A 243 -22.36 -15.49 -3.25
CA PRO A 243 -21.48 -14.33 -3.46
C PRO A 243 -20.77 -14.38 -4.83
N VAL A 244 -20.22 -13.25 -5.28
CA VAL A 244 -19.16 -13.21 -6.31
C VAL A 244 -17.79 -13.57 -5.72
N GLY A 245 -17.59 -13.43 -4.41
CA GLY A 245 -16.35 -13.70 -3.68
C GLY A 245 -15.62 -12.42 -3.24
N ALA A 246 -14.49 -12.59 -2.54
CA ALA A 246 -13.58 -11.49 -2.26
C ALA A 246 -12.92 -11.06 -3.58
N LEU A 247 -13.25 -9.87 -4.06
CA LEU A 247 -12.73 -9.33 -5.31
C LEU A 247 -11.34 -8.73 -5.08
N CYS A 248 -10.50 -8.83 -6.11
CA CYS A 248 -9.20 -8.17 -6.19
C CYS A 248 -9.24 -7.18 -7.36
N LEU A 249 -8.98 -5.91 -7.08
CA LEU A 249 -9.09 -4.79 -8.01
C LEU A 249 -7.85 -3.89 -7.89
N ASN A 250 -7.44 -3.30 -9.00
CA ASN A 250 -6.36 -2.33 -9.09
C ASN A 250 -6.92 -1.02 -9.65
N ALA A 251 -6.76 0.08 -8.92
CA ALA A 251 -7.16 1.41 -9.38
C ALA A 251 -5.97 2.10 -10.06
N HIS A 252 -6.21 2.60 -11.28
CA HIS A 252 -5.23 3.31 -12.10
C HIS A 252 -5.69 4.75 -12.34
N TYR A 253 -4.73 5.66 -12.48
CA TYR A 253 -4.97 7.08 -12.77
C TYR A 253 -4.67 7.38 -14.25
N PRO A 254 -5.69 7.33 -15.14
CA PRO A 254 -5.48 7.27 -16.59
C PRO A 254 -4.77 8.50 -17.17
N LYS A 255 -4.79 9.65 -16.48
CA LYS A 255 -4.19 10.91 -16.93
C LYS A 255 -2.67 10.82 -17.19
N LEU A 256 -1.96 9.94 -16.49
CA LEU A 256 -0.51 9.72 -16.67
C LEU A 256 -0.20 8.42 -17.45
N GLY A 257 -1.23 7.67 -17.83
CA GLY A 257 -1.13 6.37 -18.49
C GLY A 257 -2.18 5.39 -17.97
N HIS A 258 -2.73 4.55 -18.84
CA HIS A 258 -3.78 3.59 -18.46
C HIS A 258 -3.34 2.58 -17.40
N ASP A 259 -2.04 2.22 -17.38
CA ASP A 259 -1.45 1.28 -16.41
C ASP A 259 -0.84 1.98 -15.18
N THR A 260 -1.11 3.27 -14.95
CA THR A 260 -0.57 4.02 -13.81
C THR A 260 -1.29 3.66 -12.51
N LEU A 261 -0.86 2.56 -11.87
CA LEU A 261 -1.41 2.05 -10.62
C LEU A 261 -1.25 3.04 -9.46
N VAL A 262 -2.34 3.31 -8.74
CA VAL A 262 -2.37 4.20 -7.56
C VAL A 262 -2.91 3.54 -6.29
N ALA A 263 -3.74 2.50 -6.40
CA ALA A 263 -4.23 1.77 -5.23
C ALA A 263 -4.56 0.31 -5.56
N HIS A 264 -4.40 -0.56 -4.56
CA HIS A 264 -4.93 -1.91 -4.55
C HIS A 264 -6.23 -1.93 -3.74
N LEU A 265 -7.32 -2.48 -4.29
CA LEU A 265 -8.62 -2.55 -3.63
C LEU A 265 -9.08 -4.01 -3.52
N THR A 266 -9.59 -4.39 -2.35
CA THR A 266 -10.12 -5.72 -2.07
C THR A 266 -11.53 -5.65 -1.49
N THR A 267 -12.28 -6.75 -1.54
CA THR A 267 -13.60 -6.84 -0.89
C THR A 267 -13.71 -8.08 -0.01
N SER A 268 -14.72 -8.11 0.86
CA SER A 268 -14.99 -9.25 1.74
C SER A 268 -15.48 -10.48 0.96
N GLY A 269 -15.22 -11.69 1.48
CA GLY A 269 -15.59 -12.96 0.85
C GLY A 269 -17.09 -13.18 0.58
N ASN A 270 -17.96 -12.40 1.23
CA ASN A 270 -19.42 -12.42 1.05
C ASN A 270 -19.95 -11.40 0.03
N THR A 271 -19.08 -10.63 -0.64
CA THR A 271 -19.48 -9.66 -1.69
C THR A 271 -20.30 -10.35 -2.77
N GLY A 272 -21.34 -9.69 -3.27
CA GLY A 272 -22.26 -10.23 -4.27
C GLY A 272 -22.94 -9.13 -5.09
N LEU A 273 -23.63 -9.55 -6.15
CA LEU A 273 -24.51 -8.70 -6.95
C LEU A 273 -25.95 -9.21 -6.79
N PRO A 274 -26.61 -8.99 -5.63
CA PRO A 274 -27.95 -9.54 -5.33
C PRO A 274 -29.12 -8.85 -6.07
N VAL A 275 -28.93 -7.62 -6.56
CA VAL A 275 -29.93 -6.79 -7.24
C VAL A 275 -29.76 -6.91 -8.76
N ALA A 276 -30.88 -7.08 -9.47
CA ALA A 276 -30.98 -7.03 -10.94
C ALA A 276 -31.59 -5.69 -11.41
N ASP A 277 -31.28 -5.28 -12.63
CA ASP A 277 -31.68 -4.04 -13.33
C ASP A 277 -33.01 -3.41 -12.87
N GLY A 278 -34.13 -4.07 -13.10
CA GLY A 278 -35.47 -3.55 -12.79
C GLY A 278 -35.88 -3.54 -11.30
N GLN A 279 -35.04 -4.06 -10.39
CA GLN A 279 -35.36 -4.16 -8.96
C GLN A 279 -34.95 -2.91 -8.17
N PRO A 280 -35.57 -2.63 -7.01
CA PRO A 280 -35.09 -1.60 -6.09
C PRO A 280 -33.61 -1.82 -5.72
N SER A 281 -32.82 -0.76 -5.82
CA SER A 281 -31.40 -0.78 -5.45
C SER A 281 -31.16 -1.09 -3.97
N HIS A 282 -29.92 -1.40 -3.63
CA HIS A 282 -29.48 -1.45 -2.23
C HIS A 282 -29.84 -0.12 -1.51
N PRO A 283 -30.40 -0.14 -0.27
CA PRO A 283 -30.93 1.05 0.38
C PRO A 283 -29.97 2.24 0.48
N TYR A 284 -28.67 1.97 0.65
CA TYR A 284 -27.64 3.01 0.63
C TYR A 284 -27.58 3.73 -0.73
N CYS A 285 -27.49 3.00 -1.85
CA CYS A 285 -27.42 3.58 -3.19
C CYS A 285 -28.71 4.34 -3.53
N ALA A 286 -29.89 3.79 -3.18
CA ALA A 286 -31.17 4.46 -3.37
C ALA A 286 -31.35 5.74 -2.52
N SER A 287 -30.53 5.94 -1.49
CA SER A 287 -30.57 7.14 -0.63
C SER A 287 -29.65 8.27 -1.10
N LEU A 288 -28.76 8.02 -2.07
CA LEU A 288 -27.82 9.02 -2.58
C LEU A 288 -28.54 10.04 -3.46
N GLN A 289 -28.27 11.32 -3.21
CA GLN A 289 -28.71 12.43 -4.04
C GLN A 289 -27.57 12.82 -4.99
N GLY A 290 -27.81 12.76 -6.30
CA GLY A 290 -26.80 13.00 -7.32
C GLY A 290 -27.40 13.18 -8.71
N PRO A 291 -26.56 13.35 -9.75
CA PRO A 291 -27.01 13.53 -11.13
C PRO A 291 -27.60 12.26 -11.77
N THR A 292 -27.27 11.08 -11.24
CA THR A 292 -27.78 9.78 -11.70
C THR A 292 -28.85 9.27 -10.74
N ASP A 293 -30.00 8.82 -11.26
CA ASP A 293 -31.03 8.13 -10.47
C ASP A 293 -30.57 6.70 -10.13
N MET A 294 -30.21 6.48 -8.87
CA MET A 294 -29.77 5.19 -8.34
C MET A 294 -30.90 4.34 -7.72
N SER A 295 -32.17 4.65 -7.99
CA SER A 295 -33.30 3.97 -7.34
C SER A 295 -33.48 2.49 -7.72
N LYS A 296 -32.95 2.04 -8.88
CA LYS A 296 -33.06 0.66 -9.37
C LYS A 296 -31.75 0.09 -9.90
N GLY A 297 -31.55 -1.22 -9.75
CA GLY A 297 -30.44 -1.96 -10.36
C GLY A 297 -29.07 -1.84 -9.68
N TYR A 298 -28.89 -0.94 -8.71
CA TYR A 298 -27.59 -0.71 -8.06
C TYR A 298 -27.34 -1.63 -6.86
N ASN A 299 -26.15 -2.22 -6.86
CA ASN A 299 -25.59 -3.03 -5.79
C ASN A 299 -24.55 -2.21 -5.02
N LEU A 300 -24.52 -2.33 -3.69
CA LEU A 300 -23.45 -1.75 -2.87
C LEU A 300 -22.28 -2.73 -2.78
N LEU A 301 -21.08 -2.26 -3.11
CA LEU A 301 -19.82 -2.92 -2.79
C LEU A 301 -19.09 -2.07 -1.74
N GLU A 302 -18.55 -2.73 -0.72
CA GLU A 302 -17.65 -2.11 0.25
C GLU A 302 -16.24 -2.63 -0.02
N LEU A 303 -15.35 -1.72 -0.44
CA LEU A 303 -13.96 -2.00 -0.79
C LEU A 303 -13.05 -1.53 0.34
N GLN A 304 -11.97 -2.26 0.60
CA GLN A 304 -10.81 -1.80 1.35
C GLN A 304 -9.68 -1.49 0.37
N GLY A 305 -9.22 -0.25 0.35
CA GLY A 305 -8.20 0.25 -0.56
C GLY A 305 -6.92 0.64 0.17
N GLU A 306 -5.79 0.18 -0.31
CA GLU A 306 -4.46 0.62 0.11
C GLU A 306 -3.85 1.47 -1.01
N MET A 307 -3.49 2.73 -0.73
CA MET A 307 -2.80 3.56 -1.72
C MET A 307 -1.31 3.18 -1.80
N LEU A 308 -0.81 3.10 -3.03
CA LEU A 308 0.53 2.60 -3.34
C LEU A 308 1.43 3.78 -3.74
N GLY A 309 2.37 4.16 -2.88
CA GLY A 309 3.29 5.29 -3.08
C GLY A 309 4.28 5.17 -4.26
N THR A 310 4.09 4.21 -5.17
CA THR A 310 4.98 3.92 -6.30
C THR A 310 4.96 4.99 -7.40
N ASN A 311 3.92 5.81 -7.47
CA ASN A 311 3.84 6.94 -8.40
C ASN A 311 3.31 8.19 -7.69
N SER A 312 4.24 8.99 -7.15
CA SER A 312 3.94 10.22 -6.41
C SER A 312 3.21 11.29 -7.26
N GLU A 313 3.50 11.39 -8.56
CA GLU A 313 2.80 12.32 -9.46
C GLU A 313 1.33 11.92 -9.66
N ALA A 314 1.05 10.63 -9.80
CA ALA A 314 -0.31 10.11 -9.93
C ALA A 314 -1.12 10.31 -8.65
N ILE A 315 -0.54 9.97 -7.50
CA ILE A 315 -1.17 10.15 -6.18
C ILE A 315 -1.39 11.63 -5.89
N SER A 316 -0.38 12.48 -6.11
CA SER A 316 -0.51 13.93 -5.96
C SER A 316 -1.62 14.47 -6.87
N GLY A 317 -1.63 14.12 -8.16
CA GLY A 317 -2.69 14.52 -9.09
C GLY A 317 -4.09 14.04 -8.70
N LEU A 318 -4.21 12.87 -8.08
CA LEU A 318 -5.47 12.32 -7.56
C LEU A 318 -5.94 13.08 -6.31
N ILE A 319 -5.06 13.23 -5.32
CA ILE A 319 -5.34 13.84 -4.02
C ILE A 319 -5.53 15.35 -4.13
N THR A 320 -4.76 16.04 -4.98
CA THR A 320 -4.97 17.48 -5.28
C THR A 320 -6.38 17.72 -5.80
N LYS A 321 -6.86 16.90 -6.76
CA LYS A 321 -8.25 17.01 -7.25
C LYS A 321 -9.26 16.76 -6.13
N TYR A 322 -9.11 15.64 -5.42
CA TYR A 322 -9.97 15.23 -4.30
C TYR A 322 -10.14 16.33 -3.24
N LEU A 323 -9.05 16.96 -2.82
CA LEU A 323 -9.03 18.03 -1.82
C LEU A 323 -9.41 19.42 -2.36
N SER A 324 -9.29 19.65 -3.67
CA SER A 324 -9.69 20.90 -4.34
C SER A 324 -11.17 20.95 -4.74
N ASN A 325 -12.00 20.04 -4.21
CA ASN A 325 -13.40 19.87 -4.61
C ASN A 325 -13.58 19.61 -6.12
N VAL A 326 -12.67 18.84 -6.73
CA VAL A 326 -12.73 18.42 -8.14
C VAL A 326 -12.74 16.90 -8.23
N SER A 327 -13.64 16.33 -9.03
CA SER A 327 -13.66 14.87 -9.26
C SER A 327 -12.45 14.41 -10.08
N ALA A 328 -11.92 13.23 -9.75
CA ALA A 328 -10.78 12.63 -10.42
C ALA A 328 -11.16 11.31 -11.10
N GLU A 329 -10.95 11.22 -12.41
CA GLU A 329 -11.11 10.00 -13.19
C GLU A 329 -10.21 8.87 -12.65
N LEU A 330 -10.77 7.66 -12.62
CA LEU A 330 -10.10 6.43 -12.21
C LEU A 330 -10.49 5.28 -13.14
N THR A 331 -9.56 4.36 -13.36
CA THR A 331 -9.82 3.12 -14.10
C THR A 331 -9.58 1.93 -13.17
N VAL A 332 -10.64 1.22 -12.81
CA VAL A 332 -10.59 0.06 -11.91
C VAL A 332 -10.50 -1.20 -12.76
N VAL A 333 -9.45 -2.01 -12.55
CA VAL A 333 -9.20 -3.24 -13.31
C VAL A 333 -9.09 -4.41 -12.34
N THR A 334 -9.83 -5.50 -12.57
CA THR A 334 -9.68 -6.72 -11.77
C THR A 334 -8.30 -7.34 -11.90
N CYS A 335 -7.75 -7.87 -10.80
CA CYS A 335 -6.44 -8.51 -10.77
C CYS A 335 -6.31 -9.75 -11.67
N ASN A 336 -5.07 -10.09 -12.00
CA ASN A 336 -4.66 -11.28 -12.75
C ASN A 336 -3.45 -11.90 -12.02
N PRO A 337 -3.42 -13.20 -11.67
CA PRO A 337 -4.33 -14.29 -12.07
C PRO A 337 -5.57 -14.50 -11.18
N GLN A 338 -5.72 -13.79 -10.06
CA GLN A 338 -6.82 -14.02 -9.13
C GLN A 338 -7.69 -12.76 -8.99
N ALA A 339 -8.79 -12.70 -9.74
CA ALA A 339 -9.77 -11.62 -9.72
C ALA A 339 -10.82 -11.79 -8.60
N THR A 340 -11.10 -13.04 -8.19
CA THR A 340 -12.01 -13.35 -7.07
C THR A 340 -11.59 -14.61 -6.31
N SER A 341 -11.96 -14.72 -5.03
CA SER A 341 -11.84 -15.94 -4.24
C SER A 341 -12.76 -17.09 -4.68
N VAL A 342 -13.75 -16.85 -5.57
CA VAL A 342 -14.62 -17.90 -6.10
C VAL A 342 -14.07 -18.41 -7.43
N GLU A 343 -13.45 -19.58 -7.41
CA GLU A 343 -12.82 -20.23 -8.57
C GLU A 343 -13.74 -20.33 -9.80
N LEU A 344 -15.05 -20.51 -9.57
CA LEU A 344 -16.07 -20.62 -10.62
C LEU A 344 -16.28 -19.32 -11.42
N TYR A 345 -15.95 -18.17 -10.84
CA TYR A 345 -16.11 -16.86 -11.50
C TYR A 345 -14.76 -16.20 -11.84
N ASN A 346 -13.62 -16.80 -11.47
CA ASN A 346 -12.32 -16.15 -11.59
C ASN A 346 -11.95 -15.79 -13.03
N GLU A 347 -12.04 -16.72 -13.98
CA GLU A 347 -11.76 -16.45 -15.40
C GLU A 347 -12.76 -15.45 -16.02
N ALA A 348 -14.02 -15.50 -15.59
CA ALA A 348 -15.07 -14.59 -16.04
C ALA A 348 -14.81 -13.14 -15.58
N MET A 349 -14.20 -12.96 -14.40
CA MET A 349 -13.88 -11.65 -13.82
C MET A 349 -12.55 -11.07 -14.29
N LYS A 350 -11.54 -11.88 -14.68
CA LYS A 350 -10.20 -11.40 -15.09
C LYS A 350 -10.23 -10.27 -16.12
N ASN A 351 -9.30 -9.32 -15.95
CA ASN A 351 -9.09 -8.16 -16.84
C ASN A 351 -10.40 -7.40 -17.18
N LEU A 352 -11.38 -7.42 -16.27
CA LEU A 352 -12.55 -6.55 -16.37
C LEU A 352 -12.12 -5.12 -16.02
N THR A 353 -12.31 -4.21 -16.97
CA THR A 353 -11.98 -2.79 -16.84
C THR A 353 -13.26 -1.98 -16.66
N ILE A 354 -13.31 -1.20 -15.60
CA ILE A 354 -14.45 -0.38 -15.20
C ILE A 354 -13.97 1.07 -15.08
N GLU A 355 -14.58 1.97 -15.84
CA GLU A 355 -14.35 3.41 -15.71
C GLU A 355 -15.13 3.94 -14.51
N SER A 356 -14.50 4.81 -13.71
CA SER A 356 -15.13 5.40 -12.53
C SER A 356 -14.51 6.76 -12.23
N SER A 357 -14.96 7.39 -11.16
CA SER A 357 -14.36 8.63 -10.66
C SER A 357 -14.39 8.68 -9.14
N LEU A 358 -13.32 9.23 -8.57
CA LEU A 358 -13.24 9.64 -7.18
C LEU A 358 -14.10 10.92 -7.04
N PRO A 359 -15.17 10.92 -6.21
CA PRO A 359 -15.92 12.13 -5.91
C PRO A 359 -15.03 13.10 -5.12
N PRO A 360 -15.27 14.42 -5.20
CA PRO A 360 -14.58 15.38 -4.36
C PRO A 360 -14.82 15.15 -2.87
N GLN A 361 -13.87 15.58 -2.03
CA GLN A 361 -14.08 15.62 -0.59
C GLN A 361 -15.14 16.67 -0.22
N LYS A 362 -16.04 16.33 0.71
CA LYS A 362 -17.11 17.23 1.17
C LYS A 362 -16.58 18.42 1.99
N ASP A 363 -15.56 18.18 2.82
CA ASP A 363 -14.86 19.20 3.58
C ASP A 363 -13.58 19.63 2.82
N PRO A 364 -13.40 20.92 2.47
CA PRO A 364 -12.18 21.38 1.82
C PRO A 364 -10.98 21.28 2.78
N LEU A 365 -9.76 21.12 2.22
CA LEU A 365 -8.52 21.06 3.01
C LEU A 365 -8.35 22.32 3.88
N VAL A 366 -8.62 23.49 3.32
CA VAL A 366 -8.63 24.78 4.03
C VAL A 366 -10.09 25.19 4.26
N GLY A 367 -10.49 25.29 5.53
CA GLY A 367 -11.81 25.73 5.95
C GLY A 367 -11.91 27.23 6.11
N ASN A 368 -11.04 27.81 6.95
CA ASN A 368 -10.98 29.25 7.23
C ASN A 368 -9.53 29.76 7.27
N MET A 369 -9.32 31.04 6.98
CA MET A 369 -8.04 31.73 7.11
C MET A 369 -8.24 33.04 7.89
N PHE A 370 -7.43 33.27 8.92
CA PHE A 370 -7.48 34.46 9.76
C PHE A 370 -6.12 35.17 9.79
N PHE A 371 -6.06 36.39 9.28
CA PHE A 371 -4.87 37.23 9.45
C PHE A 371 -4.79 37.69 10.92
N ARG A 372 -3.73 37.28 11.62
CA ARG A 372 -3.39 37.73 12.97
C ARG A 372 -2.69 39.10 12.95
N GLY A 373 -1.93 39.37 11.90
CA GLY A 373 -1.23 40.62 11.68
C GLY A 373 -0.79 40.77 10.23
N ILE A 374 -0.71 42.02 9.76
CA ILE A 374 -0.17 42.41 8.46
C ILE A 374 0.74 43.62 8.70
N SER A 375 2.03 43.49 8.42
CA SER A 375 3.01 44.58 8.50
C SER A 375 3.46 44.95 7.09
N LEU A 376 3.32 46.22 6.70
CA LEU A 376 3.76 46.70 5.39
C LEU A 376 5.19 47.22 5.49
N HIS A 377 6.05 46.78 4.57
CA HIS A 377 7.38 47.35 4.39
C HIS A 377 7.34 48.63 3.56
N ALA A 378 8.34 49.50 3.74
CA ALA A 378 8.55 50.62 2.83
C ALA A 378 8.95 50.08 1.45
N PRO A 379 8.35 50.57 0.35
CA PRO A 379 8.67 50.07 -0.99
C PRO A 379 10.09 50.45 -1.41
N GLU A 380 10.71 49.61 -2.24
CA GLU A 380 12.03 49.86 -2.79
C GLU A 380 12.06 51.13 -3.67
N GLN A 381 13.18 51.84 -3.63
CA GLN A 381 13.38 53.08 -4.40
C GLN A 381 13.24 52.81 -5.91
N GLY A 382 12.31 53.50 -6.55
CA GLY A 382 11.94 53.32 -7.96
C GLY A 382 10.85 52.28 -8.24
N LYS A 383 10.32 51.57 -7.23
CA LYS A 383 9.19 50.63 -7.33
C LYS A 383 7.94 51.08 -6.54
N GLU A 384 7.89 52.34 -6.09
CA GLU A 384 6.94 52.83 -5.06
C GLU A 384 5.46 52.74 -5.46
N ASN A 385 5.18 52.53 -6.75
CA ASN A 385 3.82 52.40 -7.28
C ASN A 385 3.52 50.98 -7.81
N ASP A 386 4.52 50.11 -7.84
CA ASP A 386 4.48 48.85 -8.59
C ASP A 386 4.43 47.65 -7.62
N VAL A 387 5.15 47.71 -6.48
CA VAL A 387 5.25 46.59 -5.53
C VAL A 387 5.25 47.06 -4.07
N VAL A 388 4.58 46.31 -3.19
CA VAL A 388 4.68 46.43 -1.72
C VAL A 388 4.91 45.06 -1.09
N GLN A 389 5.88 44.94 -0.19
CA GLN A 389 6.10 43.73 0.60
C GLN A 389 5.31 43.76 1.91
N LEU A 390 4.75 42.62 2.31
CA LEU A 390 3.97 42.46 3.53
C LEU A 390 4.41 41.21 4.30
N ASP A 391 4.75 41.38 5.58
CA ASP A 391 4.78 40.26 6.52
C ASP A 391 3.36 39.96 6.98
N THR A 392 2.91 38.73 6.82
CA THR A 392 1.57 38.28 7.21
C THR A 392 1.66 37.07 8.12
N ALA A 393 1.11 37.19 9.34
CA ALA A 393 0.88 36.05 10.21
C ALA A 393 -0.56 35.55 10.00
N VAL A 394 -0.73 34.31 9.56
CA VAL A 394 -2.02 33.71 9.19
C VAL A 394 -2.27 32.46 10.04
N LEU A 395 -3.46 32.39 10.64
CA LEU A 395 -3.97 31.17 11.25
C LEU A 395 -4.91 30.49 10.25
N VAL A 396 -4.61 29.26 9.85
CA VAL A 396 -5.37 28.49 8.88
C VAL A 396 -6.07 27.33 9.61
N GLU A 397 -7.40 27.29 9.57
CA GLU A 397 -8.15 26.10 9.97
C GLU A 397 -8.12 25.11 8.80
N ALA A 398 -7.42 24.00 8.98
CA ALA A 398 -7.28 22.97 7.95
C ALA A 398 -7.74 21.59 8.46
N THR A 399 -8.17 20.74 7.53
CA THR A 399 -8.71 19.40 7.84
C THR A 399 -7.97 18.32 7.05
N SER A 400 -7.18 17.50 7.75
CA SER A 400 -6.52 16.32 7.18
C SER A 400 -7.56 15.24 6.80
N PRO A 401 -7.48 14.67 5.59
CA PRO A 401 -8.34 13.57 5.17
C PRO A 401 -7.95 12.23 5.81
N LEU A 402 -6.71 12.09 6.30
CA LEU A 402 -6.08 10.81 6.65
C LEU A 402 -6.47 10.27 8.05
N GLY A 403 -7.40 10.93 8.73
CA GLY A 403 -7.88 10.50 10.05
C GLY A 403 -6.93 10.83 11.21
N PRO A 404 -7.18 10.25 12.40
CA PRO A 404 -6.47 10.61 13.64
C PRO A 404 -5.10 9.93 13.80
N ASN A 405 -4.84 8.83 13.09
CA ASN A 405 -3.63 8.00 13.25
C ASN A 405 -2.57 8.22 12.14
N SER A 406 -2.83 9.17 11.24
CA SER A 406 -1.96 9.51 10.13
C SER A 406 -1.92 11.03 9.96
N ALA A 407 -0.90 11.65 10.53
CA ALA A 407 -0.67 13.08 10.36
C ALA A 407 -0.35 13.43 8.89
N LEU A 408 -0.75 14.63 8.48
CA LEU A 408 -0.36 15.25 7.22
C LEU A 408 0.43 16.52 7.55
N THR A 409 1.75 16.47 7.40
CA THR A 409 2.66 17.58 7.76
C THR A 409 2.83 18.52 6.57
N ILE A 410 2.38 19.76 6.68
CA ILE A 410 2.65 20.80 5.67
C ILE A 410 4.05 21.37 5.88
N THR A 411 4.86 21.44 4.81
CA THR A 411 6.24 21.93 4.85
C THR A 411 6.50 23.16 3.99
N ASP A 412 5.68 23.42 2.96
CA ASP A 412 5.80 24.61 2.10
C ASP A 412 4.41 25.03 1.58
N VAL A 413 4.18 26.34 1.43
CA VAL A 413 2.91 26.93 0.98
C VAL A 413 3.17 28.10 0.04
N HIS A 414 3.04 27.88 -1.26
CA HIS A 414 3.20 28.94 -2.25
C HIS A 414 1.85 29.46 -2.72
N MET A 415 1.54 30.71 -2.36
CA MET A 415 0.31 31.40 -2.80
C MET A 415 0.59 32.24 -4.05
N ASN A 416 -0.33 32.23 -5.00
CA ASN A 416 -0.43 33.23 -6.05
C ASN A 416 -1.92 33.58 -6.24
N VAL A 417 -2.33 34.70 -5.64
CA VAL A 417 -3.74 35.05 -5.46
C VAL A 417 -4.01 36.51 -5.78
N SER A 418 -5.11 36.77 -6.48
CA SER A 418 -5.62 38.12 -6.67
C SER A 418 -6.25 38.62 -5.38
N LEU A 419 -5.79 39.79 -4.93
CA LEU A 419 -6.32 40.47 -3.75
C LEU A 419 -7.34 41.52 -4.18
N LYS A 420 -8.55 41.50 -3.62
CA LYS A 420 -9.64 42.43 -3.93
C LYS A 420 -10.24 43.06 -2.68
N GLY A 421 -10.59 44.35 -2.76
CA GLY A 421 -11.34 45.06 -1.72
C GLY A 421 -12.57 45.73 -2.32
N GLU A 422 -13.76 45.44 -1.78
CA GLU A 422 -15.05 45.94 -2.30
C GLU A 422 -15.16 45.78 -3.84
N ASP A 423 -14.90 44.56 -4.32
CA ASP A 423 -14.85 44.12 -5.74
C ASP A 423 -13.79 44.76 -6.65
N VAL A 424 -13.00 45.72 -6.15
CA VAL A 424 -11.86 46.30 -6.88
C VAL A 424 -10.60 45.47 -6.65
N THR A 425 -9.93 45.04 -7.72
CA THR A 425 -8.60 44.38 -7.62
C THR A 425 -7.56 45.36 -7.09
N LEU A 426 -6.93 44.99 -5.98
CA LEU A 426 -5.86 45.75 -5.33
C LEU A 426 -4.49 45.36 -5.88
N GLY A 427 -4.32 44.09 -6.26
CA GLY A 427 -3.06 43.56 -6.77
C GLY A 427 -3.04 42.03 -6.88
N THR A 428 -1.86 41.49 -7.19
CA THR A 428 -1.56 40.05 -7.12
C THR A 428 -0.59 39.81 -5.97
N LEU A 429 -1.00 39.00 -5.00
CA LEU A 429 -0.19 38.63 -3.85
C LEU A 429 0.52 37.30 -4.14
N SER A 430 1.85 37.30 -4.07
CA SER A 430 2.70 36.12 -4.17
C SER A 430 3.48 35.87 -2.87
N THR A 431 3.76 34.60 -2.58
CA THR A 431 4.64 34.22 -1.47
C THR A 431 6.10 34.39 -1.86
N VAL A 432 6.91 35.05 -1.01
CA VAL A 432 8.37 35.14 -1.15
C VAL A 432 9.07 34.12 -0.25
N PHE A 433 8.61 34.02 1.01
CA PHE A 433 9.12 33.08 2.02
C PHE A 433 8.00 32.67 2.97
N VAL A 434 8.09 31.46 3.53
CA VAL A 434 7.16 30.92 4.53
C VAL A 434 7.95 30.26 5.65
N ASP A 435 7.52 30.51 6.88
CA ASP A 435 7.80 29.69 8.04
C ASP A 435 6.48 29.06 8.55
N ILE A 436 6.50 27.76 8.84
CA ILE A 436 5.33 27.00 9.31
C ILE A 436 5.59 26.57 10.74
N VAL A 437 4.98 27.28 11.69
CA VAL A 437 5.25 27.14 13.12
C VAL A 437 4.67 25.85 13.69
N ASP A 438 3.52 25.41 13.17
CA ASP A 438 2.86 24.14 13.52
C ASP A 438 2.19 23.57 12.26
N GLY A 439 2.90 22.67 11.57
CA GLY A 439 2.49 22.12 10.28
C GLY A 439 1.77 20.76 10.36
N GLU A 440 1.63 20.16 11.55
CA GLU A 440 1.13 18.78 11.70
C GLU A 440 -0.42 18.73 11.71
N LEU A 441 -1.03 18.30 10.60
CA LEU A 441 -2.48 18.14 10.53
C LEU A 441 -2.94 16.75 10.94
N VAL A 442 -3.57 16.69 12.10
CA VAL A 442 -4.37 15.55 12.58
C VAL A 442 -5.83 15.98 12.68
N GLY A 443 -6.73 15.31 11.96
CA GLY A 443 -8.14 15.70 11.87
C GLY A 443 -8.31 17.18 11.44
N ARG A 444 -9.15 17.94 12.16
CA ARG A 444 -9.24 19.40 12.01
C ARG A 444 -8.35 20.09 13.03
N SER A 445 -7.40 20.90 12.54
CA SER A 445 -6.35 21.55 13.33
C SER A 445 -6.03 22.95 12.77
N ASN A 446 -5.33 23.76 13.56
CA ASN A 446 -5.03 25.15 13.23
C ASN A 446 -3.53 25.31 12.95
N ILE A 447 -3.15 25.54 11.70
CA ILE A 447 -1.76 25.84 11.32
C ILE A 447 -1.52 27.33 11.53
N SER A 448 -0.39 27.69 12.16
CA SER A 448 0.12 29.06 12.14
C SER A 448 1.20 29.18 11.08
N VAL A 449 0.97 30.03 10.08
CA VAL A 449 1.87 30.29 8.95
C VAL A 449 2.33 31.74 9.02
N GLU A 450 3.64 31.96 8.99
CA GLU A 450 4.24 33.29 8.89
C GLU A 450 4.84 33.44 7.50
N CYS A 451 4.30 34.35 6.69
CA CYS A 451 4.73 34.55 5.30
C CYS A 451 5.31 35.95 5.11
N LEU A 452 6.45 36.04 4.43
CA LEU A 452 6.82 37.25 3.70
C LEU A 452 6.17 37.14 2.31
N THR A 453 5.36 38.14 1.96
CA THR A 453 4.60 38.19 0.71
C THR A 453 4.91 39.46 -0.07
N GLU A 454 4.74 39.40 -1.39
CA GLU A 454 4.91 40.53 -2.29
C GLU A 454 3.58 40.80 -3.01
N LEU A 455 3.12 42.05 -3.00
CA LEU A 455 1.90 42.50 -3.66
C LEU A 455 2.26 43.38 -4.85
N ASP A 456 2.10 42.83 -6.05
CA ASP A 456 2.13 43.57 -7.33
C ASP A 456 0.87 44.43 -7.44
N LEU A 457 1.04 45.75 -7.49
CA LEU A 457 -0.01 46.73 -7.28
C LEU A 457 -0.82 47.04 -8.55
N ALA A 458 -2.11 46.70 -8.51
CA ALA A 458 -3.04 47.07 -9.58
C ALA A 458 -3.19 48.60 -9.70
N GLU A 459 -3.35 49.09 -10.94
CA GLU A 459 -3.51 50.51 -11.28
C GLU A 459 -2.38 51.43 -10.77
N ARG A 460 -1.14 50.92 -10.65
CA ARG A 460 -0.01 51.65 -10.04
C ARG A 460 -0.33 52.11 -8.60
N GLY A 461 -0.89 51.22 -7.80
CA GLY A 461 -1.23 51.45 -6.39
C GLY A 461 -2.49 52.28 -6.12
N LYS A 462 -3.19 52.82 -7.14
CA LYS A 462 -4.38 53.66 -6.93
C LYS A 462 -5.55 52.94 -6.27
N ALA A 463 -5.74 51.65 -6.56
CA ALA A 463 -6.75 50.82 -5.90
C ALA A 463 -6.36 50.55 -4.44
N PHE A 464 -5.11 50.14 -4.22
CA PHE A 464 -4.56 49.87 -2.90
C PHE A 464 -4.58 51.10 -1.97
N GLY A 465 -4.20 52.29 -2.47
CA GLY A 465 -4.29 53.54 -1.71
C GLY A 465 -5.71 53.94 -1.32
N ARG A 466 -6.72 53.60 -2.14
CA ARG A 466 -8.14 53.76 -1.77
C ARG A 466 -8.56 52.79 -0.67
N PHE A 467 -8.08 51.54 -0.74
CA PHE A 467 -8.29 50.53 0.31
C PHE A 467 -7.65 50.94 1.64
N VAL A 468 -6.38 51.38 1.64
CA VAL A 468 -5.68 51.88 2.84
C VAL A 468 -6.37 53.13 3.42
N ARG A 469 -6.82 54.07 2.58
CA ARG A 469 -7.62 55.21 3.06
C ARG A 469 -8.93 54.76 3.71
N ALA A 470 -9.58 53.74 3.15
CA ALA A 470 -10.81 53.22 3.71
C ALA A 470 -10.57 52.52 5.07
N SER A 471 -9.47 51.77 5.24
CA SER A 471 -9.20 51.00 6.48
C SER A 471 -8.89 51.89 7.69
N VAL A 472 -8.50 53.14 7.46
CA VAL A 472 -8.36 54.17 8.51
C VAL A 472 -9.72 54.71 8.99
N VAL A 473 -10.78 54.58 8.19
CA VAL A 473 -12.09 55.25 8.42
C VAL A 473 -13.23 54.25 8.71
N LYS A 474 -13.19 53.05 8.13
CA LYS A 474 -14.19 51.99 8.31
C LYS A 474 -13.73 51.02 9.40
N GLU A 475 -14.62 50.64 10.32
CA GLU A 475 -14.34 49.61 11.35
C GLU A 475 -14.00 48.24 10.73
N LYS A 476 -14.61 47.90 9.59
CA LYS A 476 -14.41 46.63 8.87
C LYS A 476 -14.44 46.87 7.37
N ILE A 477 -13.61 46.14 6.63
CA ILE A 477 -13.56 46.15 5.16
C ILE A 477 -13.49 44.70 4.66
N PRO A 478 -14.33 44.30 3.68
CA PRO A 478 -14.20 43.00 3.05
C PRO A 478 -12.94 42.95 2.18
N LEU A 479 -12.11 41.95 2.44
CA LEU A 479 -10.93 41.60 1.65
C LEU A 479 -11.14 40.19 1.09
N THR A 480 -11.08 40.04 -0.22
CA THR A 480 -11.29 38.77 -0.91
C THR A 480 -10.00 38.31 -1.56
N LEU A 481 -9.61 37.07 -1.28
CA LEU A 481 -8.50 36.38 -1.91
C LEU A 481 -9.06 35.39 -2.93
N ALA A 482 -8.58 35.44 -4.18
CA ALA A 482 -9.02 34.54 -5.24
C ALA A 482 -7.84 34.12 -6.12
N GLY A 483 -7.52 32.83 -6.16
CA GLY A 483 -6.42 32.31 -6.95
C GLY A 483 -6.14 30.85 -6.65
N LYS A 484 -4.86 30.46 -6.66
CA LYS A 484 -4.40 29.11 -6.32
C LYS A 484 -3.33 29.15 -5.24
N MET A 485 -3.21 28.05 -4.53
CA MET A 485 -2.19 27.81 -3.52
C MET A 485 -1.62 26.43 -3.78
N ASP A 486 -0.32 26.36 -3.99
CA ASP A 486 0.42 25.12 -4.11
C ASP A 486 0.95 24.77 -2.71
N VAL A 487 0.71 23.54 -2.26
CA VAL A 487 0.99 23.10 -0.90
C VAL A 487 1.82 21.83 -0.95
N VAL A 488 2.93 21.81 -0.23
CA VAL A 488 3.76 20.60 -0.07
C VAL A 488 3.38 19.94 1.25
N CYS A 489 2.87 18.71 1.16
CA CYS A 489 2.45 17.91 2.29
C CYS A 489 3.21 16.58 2.35
N HIS A 490 3.54 16.17 3.55
CA HIS A 490 4.21 14.93 3.91
C HIS A 490 3.35 14.10 4.85
N GLY A 491 3.65 12.81 5.03
CA GLY A 491 2.85 11.86 5.81
C GLY A 491 2.58 10.58 5.02
N ALA A 492 1.65 9.73 5.45
CA ALA A 492 1.52 8.36 4.91
C ALA A 492 1.34 8.19 3.37
N LEU A 493 1.02 9.27 2.66
CA LEU A 493 1.04 9.36 1.18
C LEU A 493 2.46 9.29 0.58
N ASP A 494 3.49 9.68 1.36
CA ASP A 494 4.91 9.70 1.02
C ASP A 494 5.73 8.52 1.60
N ALA A 495 5.10 7.62 2.36
CA ALA A 495 5.79 6.53 3.04
C ALA A 495 6.42 5.49 2.08
N ALA A 496 6.09 5.57 0.77
CA ALA A 496 6.83 4.95 -0.33
C ALA A 496 7.24 5.95 -1.43
N GLY A 497 7.14 7.25 -1.15
CA GLY A 497 7.41 8.41 -2.02
C GLY A 497 8.89 8.66 -2.29
N GLN A 498 9.60 7.60 -2.66
CA GLN A 498 10.92 7.71 -3.25
C GLN A 498 10.82 8.34 -4.64
N VAL A 499 11.68 9.32 -4.91
CA VAL A 499 11.93 9.80 -6.27
C VAL A 499 12.37 8.60 -7.12
N ASN A 500 11.75 8.45 -8.30
CA ASN A 500 11.96 7.30 -9.20
C ASN A 500 13.45 6.93 -9.32
N ALA A 501 13.77 5.63 -9.18
CA ALA A 501 15.15 5.12 -9.18
C ALA A 501 16.00 5.56 -10.39
N ALA A 502 15.39 5.82 -11.56
CA ALA A 502 16.09 6.36 -12.72
C ALA A 502 16.52 7.83 -12.52
N VAL A 503 15.69 8.63 -11.85
CA VAL A 503 15.98 10.03 -11.48
C VAL A 503 16.96 10.06 -10.30
N ALA A 504 16.77 9.24 -9.27
CA ALA A 504 17.73 9.07 -8.19
C ALA A 504 19.12 8.69 -8.73
N GLY A 505 19.21 7.68 -9.59
CA GLY A 505 20.44 7.28 -10.25
C GLY A 505 21.02 8.35 -11.20
N PHE A 506 20.21 9.22 -11.80
CA PHE A 506 20.69 10.37 -12.55
C PHE A 506 21.38 11.39 -11.65
N PHE A 507 20.79 11.73 -10.50
CA PHE A 507 21.40 12.63 -9.51
C PHE A 507 22.65 12.01 -8.87
N SER A 508 22.65 10.72 -8.51
CA SER A 508 23.86 10.02 -8.04
C SER A 508 24.99 10.12 -9.06
N ARG A 509 24.76 9.73 -10.33
CA ARG A 509 25.77 9.85 -11.40
C ARG A 509 26.26 11.28 -11.58
N TYR A 510 25.37 12.27 -11.54
CA TYR A 510 25.77 13.68 -11.63
C TYR A 510 26.74 14.06 -10.50
N LEU A 511 26.42 13.73 -9.25
CA LEU A 511 27.25 14.03 -8.07
C LEU A 511 28.55 13.21 -8.03
N GLU A 512 28.58 12.02 -8.62
CA GLU A 512 29.78 11.21 -8.82
C GLU A 512 30.76 11.79 -9.86
N GLY A 513 30.33 12.78 -10.66
CA GLY A 513 31.07 13.32 -11.81
C GLY A 513 30.91 12.51 -13.11
N ASN A 514 29.90 11.64 -13.18
CA ASN A 514 29.62 10.77 -14.31
C ASN A 514 28.55 11.37 -15.24
N SER A 515 28.79 11.30 -16.55
CA SER A 515 27.80 11.73 -17.55
C SER A 515 26.62 10.75 -17.62
N SER A 516 25.40 11.27 -17.83
CA SER A 516 24.19 10.49 -18.08
C SER A 516 23.71 10.69 -19.52
N GLN A 517 23.38 9.61 -20.22
CA GLN A 517 22.64 9.72 -21.48
C GLN A 517 21.22 10.22 -21.19
N VAL A 518 20.76 11.20 -21.96
CA VAL A 518 19.43 11.79 -21.87
C VAL A 518 18.83 11.92 -23.27
N VAL A 519 17.52 11.67 -23.38
CA VAL A 519 16.79 11.78 -24.64
C VAL A 519 15.86 12.98 -24.57
N VAL A 520 16.14 14.00 -25.37
CA VAL A 520 15.28 15.17 -25.50
C VAL A 520 14.23 14.86 -26.55
N LYS A 521 12.97 14.69 -26.13
CA LYS A 521 11.83 14.52 -27.04
C LYS A 521 11.14 15.86 -27.25
N LEU A 522 11.00 16.29 -28.49
CA LEU A 522 10.21 17.47 -28.82
C LEU A 522 8.71 17.14 -28.64
N THR A 523 8.06 17.78 -27.66
CA THR A 523 6.64 17.55 -27.32
C THR A 523 5.70 18.61 -27.87
N GLY A 524 6.23 19.73 -28.36
CA GLY A 524 5.46 20.84 -28.93
C GLY A 524 6.35 21.88 -29.60
N THR A 525 5.73 22.87 -30.25
CA THR A 525 6.41 24.04 -30.84
C THR A 525 5.61 25.30 -30.53
N GLN A 526 6.23 26.49 -30.55
CA GLN A 526 5.52 27.75 -30.29
C GLN A 526 4.42 28.07 -31.31
N TYR A 527 4.44 27.43 -32.48
CA TYR A 527 3.48 27.61 -33.56
C TYR A 527 2.53 26.41 -33.65
N GLY A 528 1.82 26.11 -32.56
CA GLY A 528 0.91 24.95 -32.46
C GLY A 528 -0.22 24.88 -33.51
N ASN A 529 -0.46 25.95 -34.28
CA ASN A 529 -1.39 25.96 -35.41
C ASN A 529 -0.74 25.57 -36.75
N CYS A 530 0.57 25.31 -36.79
CA CYS A 530 1.32 25.01 -38.01
C CYS A 530 1.45 23.48 -38.19
N VAL A 531 0.40 22.87 -38.75
CA VAL A 531 0.20 21.41 -38.80
C VAL A 531 1.43 20.65 -39.33
N TRP A 532 1.99 21.04 -40.49
CA TRP A 532 3.14 20.32 -41.09
C TRP A 532 4.38 20.33 -40.17
N MET A 533 4.59 21.42 -39.43
CA MET A 533 5.75 21.56 -38.55
C MET A 533 5.53 20.84 -37.22
N GLN A 534 4.27 20.74 -36.77
CA GLN A 534 3.91 19.91 -35.64
C GLN A 534 4.11 18.42 -35.97
N GLU A 535 3.65 17.95 -37.13
CA GLU A 535 3.86 16.57 -37.59
C GLU A 535 5.35 16.25 -37.83
N ALA A 536 6.14 17.21 -38.34
CA ALA A 536 7.56 16.99 -38.62
C ALA A 536 8.47 17.02 -37.37
N LEU A 537 8.09 17.75 -36.31
CA LEU A 537 8.95 17.99 -35.15
C LEU A 537 8.45 17.33 -33.86
N VAL A 538 7.14 17.18 -33.64
CA VAL A 538 6.63 16.56 -32.41
C VAL A 538 6.85 15.05 -32.48
N GLY A 539 7.57 14.52 -31.48
CA GLY A 539 8.01 13.13 -31.46
C GLY A 539 9.47 12.92 -31.88
N LEU A 540 10.13 13.94 -32.46
CA LEU A 540 11.57 13.89 -32.73
C LEU A 540 12.35 13.71 -31.43
N THR A 541 13.21 12.70 -31.39
CA THR A 541 14.09 12.38 -30.25
C THR A 541 15.53 12.72 -30.59
N ILE A 542 16.16 13.53 -29.73
CA ILE A 542 17.58 13.88 -29.82
C ILE A 542 18.29 13.26 -28.62
N GLU A 543 19.17 12.31 -28.87
CA GLU A 543 20.02 11.71 -27.85
C GLU A 543 21.22 12.62 -27.56
N THR A 544 21.52 12.86 -26.29
CA THR A 544 22.69 13.66 -25.88
C THR A 544 23.20 13.22 -24.51
N SER A 545 24.42 13.65 -24.18
CA SER A 545 25.09 13.32 -22.92
C SER A 545 25.04 14.52 -21.97
N PHE A 546 24.34 14.38 -20.86
CA PHE A 546 24.34 15.36 -19.77
C PHE A 546 25.61 15.17 -18.92
N PRO A 547 26.51 16.16 -18.81
CA PRO A 547 27.75 16.01 -18.04
C PRO A 547 27.49 15.92 -16.54
N GLY A 548 28.32 15.16 -15.82
CA GLY A 548 28.37 15.19 -14.36
C GLY A 548 28.97 16.49 -13.81
N VAL A 549 29.06 16.59 -12.48
CA VAL A 549 29.79 17.68 -11.82
C VAL A 549 31.28 17.68 -12.19
N ASP A 550 31.93 18.85 -12.13
CA ASP A 550 33.35 19.01 -12.40
C ASP A 550 34.22 18.01 -11.62
N LYS A 551 35.21 17.40 -12.28
CA LYS A 551 36.06 16.35 -11.70
C LYS A 551 36.88 16.76 -10.47
N GLY A 552 37.00 18.06 -10.19
CA GLY A 552 37.65 18.60 -8.99
C GLY A 552 36.67 18.89 -7.84
N PHE A 553 35.38 18.65 -8.02
CA PHE A 553 34.36 18.89 -7.00
C PHE A 553 34.33 17.76 -5.97
N GLN A 554 34.51 18.12 -4.70
CA GLN A 554 34.30 17.23 -3.56
C GLN A 554 33.09 17.73 -2.78
N MET A 555 32.04 16.92 -2.72
CA MET A 555 30.80 17.22 -2.00
C MET A 555 31.02 17.21 -0.48
N ILE A 556 31.79 16.24 0.03
CA ILE A 556 32.05 16.02 1.45
C ILE A 556 33.49 16.46 1.76
N LYS A 557 33.67 17.30 2.79
CA LYS A 557 34.96 17.88 3.20
C LYS A 557 35.10 17.96 4.72
N ASP A 558 36.29 18.33 5.19
CA ASP A 558 36.61 18.60 6.60
C ASP A 558 36.15 17.52 7.59
N ILE A 559 36.25 16.24 7.19
CA ILE A 559 35.83 15.11 8.02
C ILE A 559 36.69 15.03 9.29
N LYS A 560 36.03 15.12 10.45
CA LYS A 560 36.64 15.06 11.79
C LYS A 560 35.87 14.09 12.67
N MET A 561 36.61 13.28 13.44
CA MET A 561 36.05 12.41 14.46
C MET A 561 36.16 13.10 15.83
N ASN A 562 35.06 13.23 16.57
CA ASN A 562 35.07 13.74 17.94
C ASN A 562 35.39 12.61 18.94
N GLN A 563 34.92 11.40 18.64
CA GLN A 563 35.07 10.21 19.48
C GLN A 563 34.98 8.95 18.62
N LEU A 564 35.89 7.99 18.84
CA LEU A 564 35.85 6.67 18.22
C LEU A 564 35.74 5.62 19.33
N GLY A 565 34.64 4.89 19.38
CA GLY A 565 34.47 3.72 20.24
C GLY A 565 34.93 2.46 19.54
N VAL A 566 35.76 1.67 20.21
CA VAL A 566 36.23 0.35 19.76
C VAL A 566 35.83 -0.72 20.77
N ILE A 567 35.33 -1.85 20.29
CA ILE A 567 35.15 -3.08 21.07
C ILE A 567 35.91 -4.19 20.34
N LEU A 568 36.71 -4.94 21.08
CA LEU A 568 37.34 -6.18 20.62
C LEU A 568 36.76 -7.35 21.42
N ASP A 569 36.18 -8.32 20.72
CA ASP A 569 35.64 -9.55 21.31
C ASP A 569 35.82 -10.76 20.39
N GLU A 570 35.84 -11.97 20.95
CA GLU A 570 35.94 -13.19 20.14
C GLU A 570 34.64 -13.44 19.38
N ALA A 571 34.73 -13.64 18.06
CA ALA A 571 33.58 -13.95 17.23
C ALA A 571 33.02 -15.35 17.57
N PRO A 572 31.69 -15.50 17.75
CA PRO A 572 31.08 -16.80 17.94
C PRO A 572 31.32 -17.70 16.71
N PRO A 573 31.28 -19.04 16.84
CA PRO A 573 31.75 -19.95 15.79
C PRO A 573 31.14 -19.75 14.38
N GLY A 574 29.93 -19.21 14.26
CA GLY A 574 29.28 -18.90 12.98
C GLY A 574 29.59 -17.53 12.38
N GLU A 575 30.32 -16.66 13.08
CA GLU A 575 30.67 -15.28 12.67
C GLU A 575 32.20 -15.07 12.54
N ARG A 576 33.00 -16.13 12.64
CA ARG A 576 34.47 -16.05 12.54
C ARG A 576 34.91 -15.72 11.12
N GLY A 577 35.80 -14.73 11.00
CA GLY A 577 36.34 -14.30 9.71
C GLY A 577 37.36 -15.28 9.14
N PRO A 578 37.69 -15.16 7.83
CA PRO A 578 38.63 -16.08 7.16
C PRO A 578 40.09 -15.93 7.65
N VAL A 579 40.43 -14.79 8.24
CA VAL A 579 41.79 -14.43 8.67
C VAL A 579 41.95 -14.17 10.17
N THR A 580 40.85 -13.99 10.91
CA THR A 580 40.89 -13.76 12.37
C THR A 580 39.58 -14.19 13.05
N ASN A 581 39.71 -14.73 14.26
CA ASN A 581 38.59 -15.02 15.16
C ASN A 581 38.19 -13.80 16.02
N THR A 582 38.96 -12.71 15.99
CA THR A 582 38.66 -11.50 16.76
C THR A 582 37.77 -10.58 15.93
N ARG A 583 36.61 -10.23 16.48
CA ARG A 583 35.70 -9.23 15.91
C ARG A 583 36.06 -7.86 16.46
N MET A 584 36.47 -6.95 15.58
CA MET A 584 36.57 -5.53 15.89
C MET A 584 35.27 -4.83 15.51
N ARG A 585 34.69 -4.08 16.44
CA ARG A 585 33.51 -3.23 16.17
C ARG A 585 33.80 -1.79 16.53
N VAL A 586 33.34 -0.88 15.69
CA VAL A 586 33.55 0.56 15.82
C VAL A 586 32.23 1.33 15.87
N ARG A 587 32.27 2.49 16.52
CA ARG A 587 31.17 3.47 16.55
C ARG A 587 31.77 4.87 16.66
N THR A 588 31.25 5.86 15.95
CA THR A 588 31.89 7.18 15.87
C THR A 588 30.90 8.35 15.89
N ASP A 589 31.30 9.44 16.55
CA ASP A 589 30.67 10.78 16.41
C ASP A 589 31.54 11.61 15.49
N MET A 590 31.04 11.87 14.28
CA MET A 590 31.74 12.53 13.19
C MET A 590 31.07 13.85 12.83
N LYS A 591 31.90 14.81 12.45
CA LYS A 591 31.46 16.05 11.79
C LYS A 591 32.14 16.16 10.43
N ALA A 592 31.41 16.69 9.47
CA ALA A 592 31.90 16.99 8.13
C ALA A 592 31.22 18.26 7.62
N LYS A 593 31.68 18.74 6.46
CA LYS A 593 30.98 19.74 5.66
C LYS A 593 30.45 19.08 4.40
N VAL A 594 29.22 19.38 4.05
CA VAL A 594 28.56 18.90 2.83
C VAL A 594 28.15 20.12 2.01
N LYS A 595 28.86 20.35 0.89
CA LYS A 595 28.59 21.45 -0.03
C LYS A 595 28.00 20.90 -1.31
N MET A 596 26.94 21.53 -1.81
CA MET A 596 26.35 21.20 -3.11
C MET A 596 27.06 21.92 -4.27
N PRO A 597 27.01 21.37 -5.50
CA PRO A 597 27.47 22.08 -6.69
C PRO A 597 26.69 23.37 -6.89
N ALA A 598 27.36 24.46 -7.29
CA ALA A 598 26.70 25.76 -7.50
C ALA A 598 25.62 25.75 -8.60
N SER A 599 25.63 24.73 -9.46
CA SER A 599 24.61 24.42 -10.47
C SER A 599 23.30 23.86 -9.88
N ILE A 600 23.31 23.37 -8.63
CA ILE A 600 22.13 22.83 -7.94
C ILE A 600 21.80 23.72 -6.74
N ASN A 601 20.89 24.67 -6.96
CA ASN A 601 20.34 25.50 -5.89
C ASN A 601 19.01 24.92 -5.39
N MET A 602 19.07 23.85 -4.60
CA MET A 602 17.91 23.19 -4.01
C MET A 602 18.08 23.07 -2.49
N PRO A 603 17.04 23.36 -1.67
CA PRO A 603 17.07 23.03 -0.26
C PRO A 603 17.08 21.50 -0.08
N LEU A 604 17.98 21.01 0.77
CA LEU A 604 18.18 19.59 1.06
C LEU A 604 18.13 19.35 2.56
N LYS A 605 17.43 18.30 2.97
CA LYS A 605 17.47 17.80 4.34
C LYS A 605 17.89 16.34 4.32
N ILE A 606 19.07 16.05 4.84
CA ILE A 606 19.59 14.68 4.95
C ILE A 606 19.10 14.13 6.29
N SER A 607 18.22 13.13 6.26
CA SER A 607 17.65 12.55 7.48
C SER A 607 18.46 11.34 7.96
N ASN A 608 18.86 10.49 7.01
CA ASN A 608 19.49 9.19 7.27
C ASN A 608 20.65 8.94 6.32
N LEU A 609 21.69 8.28 6.83
CA LEU A 609 22.89 7.93 6.08
C LEU A 609 23.33 6.50 6.44
N SER A 610 23.71 5.71 5.43
CA SER A 610 24.62 4.58 5.63
C SER A 610 25.90 4.81 4.83
N VAL A 611 27.00 4.16 5.24
CA VAL A 611 28.29 4.25 4.57
C VAL A 611 28.87 2.86 4.31
N ALA A 612 29.56 2.71 3.17
CA ALA A 612 30.47 1.61 2.89
C ALA A 612 31.81 2.22 2.50
N LEU A 613 32.88 1.91 3.23
CA LEU A 613 34.18 2.59 3.14
C LEU A 613 35.33 1.59 3.33
N THR A 614 36.38 1.77 2.54
CA THR A 614 37.71 1.25 2.83
C THR A 614 38.43 2.17 3.83
N LEU A 615 39.12 1.57 4.79
CA LEU A 615 39.98 2.24 5.77
C LEU A 615 41.46 2.02 5.42
N GLU A 616 42.27 3.07 5.47
CA GLU A 616 43.71 2.99 5.19
C GLU A 616 44.54 3.86 6.15
N ASN A 617 45.86 3.64 6.20
CA ASN A 617 46.79 4.44 7.02
C ASN A 617 47.47 5.60 6.24
N GLU A 618 48.50 6.21 6.84
CA GLU A 618 49.28 7.32 6.25
C GLU A 618 50.18 6.92 5.05
N HIS A 619 50.39 5.62 4.81
CA HIS A 619 51.18 5.06 3.71
C HIS A 619 50.32 4.47 2.57
N GLY A 620 49.00 4.32 2.80
CA GLY A 620 48.07 3.67 1.88
C GLY A 620 47.90 2.15 2.11
N ASP A 621 48.38 1.62 3.24
CA ASP A 621 48.13 0.22 3.60
C ASP A 621 46.68 0.04 4.06
N HIS A 622 46.03 -1.04 3.62
CA HIS A 622 44.66 -1.36 4.02
C HIS A 622 44.54 -1.70 5.51
N LEU A 623 43.51 -1.16 6.16
CA LEU A 623 43.14 -1.43 7.56
C LEU A 623 41.86 -2.27 7.68
N GLY A 624 41.20 -2.58 6.56
CA GLY A 624 39.91 -3.26 6.48
C GLY A 624 38.79 -2.37 5.93
N SER A 625 37.57 -2.87 5.93
CA SER A 625 36.38 -2.13 5.47
C SER A 625 35.35 -1.89 6.58
N LEU A 626 34.59 -0.81 6.45
CA LEU A 626 33.48 -0.44 7.33
C LEU A 626 32.21 -0.36 6.51
N VAL A 627 31.18 -1.13 6.88
CA VAL A 627 29.83 -1.00 6.36
C VAL A 627 28.89 -0.74 7.52
N SER A 628 28.09 0.33 7.43
CA SER A 628 27.07 0.67 8.43
C SER A 628 25.67 0.39 7.89
N ASP A 629 24.74 0.13 8.81
CA ASP A 629 23.31 0.30 8.53
C ASP A 629 22.96 1.80 8.45
N ARG A 630 21.67 2.10 8.22
CA ARG A 630 21.14 3.47 8.23
C ARG A 630 21.15 4.04 9.65
N GLU A 631 21.91 5.09 9.85
CA GLU A 631 21.95 5.90 11.07
C GLU A 631 21.25 7.25 10.82
N THR A 632 20.73 7.87 11.88
CA THR A 632 20.19 9.24 11.81
C THR A 632 21.33 10.25 11.83
N CYS A 633 21.13 11.39 11.16
CA CYS A 633 22.14 12.44 11.05
C CYS A 633 21.54 13.84 11.20
N GLU A 634 22.37 14.79 11.61
CA GLU A 634 22.03 16.21 11.71
C GLU A 634 22.66 16.94 10.52
N PHE A 635 21.86 17.63 9.71
CA PHE A 635 22.33 18.47 8.62
C PHE A 635 21.77 19.89 8.73
N ASN A 636 22.63 20.89 8.62
CA ASN A 636 22.25 22.30 8.61
C ASN A 636 22.80 22.99 7.35
N GLN A 637 21.89 23.47 6.50
CA GLN A 637 22.19 24.06 5.20
C GLN A 637 22.57 25.55 5.30
N THR A 638 23.63 25.86 6.05
CA THR A 638 24.33 27.15 5.95
C THR A 638 25.26 27.15 4.73
N ASP A 639 25.81 28.31 4.36
CA ASP A 639 26.99 28.32 3.48
C ASP A 639 28.11 27.54 4.18
N ASP A 640 28.72 26.59 3.47
CA ASP A 640 29.63 25.54 3.99
C ASP A 640 29.00 24.40 4.85
N GLY A 641 27.66 24.28 4.84
CA GLY A 641 26.84 23.09 5.14
C GLY A 641 27.33 22.13 6.23
N ALA A 642 26.99 22.39 7.50
CA ALA A 642 27.43 21.55 8.61
C ALA A 642 26.68 20.21 8.68
N PHE A 643 27.43 19.10 8.71
CA PHE A 643 26.90 17.75 8.83
C PHE A 643 27.46 17.04 10.07
N ARG A 644 26.61 16.28 10.77
CA ARG A 644 27.02 15.42 11.89
C ARG A 644 26.38 14.04 11.78
N LEU A 645 27.21 13.02 11.93
CA LEU A 645 26.81 11.61 12.04
C LEU A 645 27.23 11.11 13.41
N ASN A 646 26.27 10.71 14.25
CA ASN A 646 26.54 10.06 15.52
C ASN A 646 25.98 8.64 15.45
N MET A 647 26.84 7.66 15.16
CA MET A 647 26.42 6.26 15.08
C MET A 647 25.86 5.82 16.44
N SER A 648 24.66 5.27 16.44
CA SER A 648 24.03 4.68 17.62
C SER A 648 24.53 3.26 17.89
N HIS A 649 24.85 2.49 16.84
CA HIS A 649 25.28 1.09 16.91
C HIS A 649 26.80 0.88 16.73
N PHE A 650 27.29 -0.31 17.10
CA PHE A 650 28.67 -0.73 16.89
C PHE A 650 28.77 -1.64 15.66
N TYR A 651 29.41 -1.15 14.60
CA TYR A 651 29.53 -1.84 13.31
C TYR A 651 30.85 -2.61 13.20
N PRO A 652 30.87 -3.82 12.61
CA PRO A 652 32.10 -4.59 12.44
C PRO A 652 33.05 -3.94 11.43
N ILE A 653 34.35 -4.07 11.69
CA ILE A 653 35.38 -3.90 10.65
C ILE A 653 35.58 -5.23 9.94
N GLY A 654 35.45 -5.24 8.63
CA GLY A 654 35.73 -6.37 7.77
C GLY A 654 37.24 -6.52 7.56
N PHE A 655 37.79 -7.67 7.97
CA PHE A 655 39.14 -8.11 7.61
C PHE A 655 39.00 -9.24 6.59
N ASN A 656 39.25 -8.92 5.33
CA ASN A 656 39.13 -9.84 4.19
C ASN A 656 40.49 -10.49 3.86
N THR A 657 41.59 -9.79 4.14
CA THR A 657 42.95 -10.21 3.81
C THR A 657 43.85 -10.24 5.04
N HIS A 658 45.01 -10.92 4.93
CA HIS A 658 46.04 -10.87 5.96
C HIS A 658 46.76 -9.51 6.01
N GLU A 659 46.70 -8.75 4.90
CA GLU A 659 47.19 -7.38 4.81
C GLU A 659 46.36 -6.46 5.71
N ASP A 660 45.02 -6.54 5.66
CA ASP A 660 44.11 -5.76 6.51
C ASP A 660 44.43 -5.95 8.01
N VAL A 661 44.68 -7.20 8.41
CA VAL A 661 45.04 -7.56 9.80
C VAL A 661 46.40 -7.00 10.18
N THR A 662 47.38 -7.07 9.27
CA THR A 662 48.74 -6.56 9.50
C THR A 662 48.76 -5.03 9.56
N GLY A 663 48.04 -4.36 8.65
CA GLY A 663 47.86 -2.92 8.61
C GLY A 663 47.15 -2.41 9.86
N MET A 664 46.03 -3.04 10.26
CA MET A 664 45.32 -2.69 11.50
C MET A 664 46.19 -2.91 12.75
N ALA A 665 46.98 -3.98 12.82
CA ALA A 665 47.92 -4.19 13.91
C ALA A 665 49.00 -3.08 13.96
N GLY A 666 49.56 -2.70 12.81
CA GLY A 666 50.49 -1.58 12.69
C GLY A 666 49.87 -0.24 13.09
N PHE A 667 48.63 0.01 12.68
CA PHE A 667 47.86 1.20 13.05
C PHE A 667 47.59 1.27 14.56
N ILE A 668 47.19 0.17 15.20
CA ILE A 668 46.98 0.09 16.65
C ILE A 668 48.30 0.30 17.40
N ASN A 669 49.41 -0.29 16.93
CA ASN A 669 50.73 -0.05 17.51
C ASN A 669 51.13 1.44 17.42
N ALA A 670 50.91 2.08 16.28
CA ALA A 670 51.16 3.52 16.11
C ALA A 670 50.23 4.37 17.00
N LEU A 671 48.96 4.00 17.15
CA LEU A 671 48.00 4.66 18.06
C LEU A 671 48.47 4.60 19.52
N LEU A 672 49.03 3.47 19.95
CA LEU A 672 49.50 3.29 21.32
C LEU A 672 50.85 4.00 21.58
N THR A 673 51.79 3.96 20.63
CA THR A 673 53.21 4.29 20.88
C THR A 673 53.72 5.60 20.27
N LYS A 674 53.10 6.10 19.18
CA LYS A 674 53.56 7.31 18.48
C LYS A 674 53.30 8.54 19.36
N ASN A 675 54.18 9.53 19.27
CA ASN A 675 53.95 10.87 19.80
C ASN A 675 53.34 11.74 18.69
N GLY A 676 52.28 12.50 19.00
CA GLY A 676 51.55 13.34 18.04
C GLY A 676 50.27 12.68 17.54
N SER A 677 50.08 12.60 16.22
CA SER A 677 48.87 12.06 15.60
C SER A 677 49.17 11.00 14.54
N ILE A 678 48.17 10.15 14.27
CA ILE A 678 48.11 9.21 13.16
C ILE A 678 46.93 9.55 12.26
N MET A 679 47.00 9.14 10.99
CA MET A 679 45.92 9.31 10.01
C MET A 679 45.15 8.00 9.85
N MET A 680 43.81 8.08 9.85
CA MET A 680 42.94 7.02 9.35
C MET A 680 42.22 7.54 8.11
N ARG A 681 42.70 7.18 6.93
CA ARG A 681 42.09 7.59 5.67
C ARG A 681 40.78 6.83 5.47
N LEU A 682 39.70 7.58 5.20
CA LEU A 682 38.39 7.08 4.83
C LEU A 682 38.24 7.24 3.32
N ALA A 683 38.02 6.16 2.59
CA ALA A 683 37.93 6.18 1.14
C ALA A 683 36.81 5.28 0.62
N SER A 684 36.14 5.71 -0.44
CA SER A 684 35.18 4.89 -1.19
C SER A 684 35.79 4.39 -2.51
N ASP A 685 35.89 3.08 -2.72
CA ASP A 685 36.14 2.52 -4.05
C ASP A 685 34.84 2.43 -4.89
N LYS A 686 34.80 3.22 -5.97
CA LYS A 686 33.72 3.22 -6.96
C LYS A 686 33.51 1.84 -7.62
N ARG A 687 34.54 0.98 -7.70
CA ARG A 687 34.44 -0.37 -8.28
C ARG A 687 33.83 -1.39 -7.32
N ALA A 688 33.97 -1.16 -6.01
CA ALA A 688 33.39 -1.99 -4.96
C ALA A 688 31.96 -1.56 -4.57
N ASN A 689 31.39 -0.56 -5.25
CA ASN A 689 30.11 0.07 -4.89
C ASN A 689 30.15 0.63 -3.44
N GLU A 690 31.26 1.28 -3.10
CA GLU A 690 31.43 2.00 -1.84
C GLU A 690 31.05 3.49 -1.96
N GLY A 691 30.79 4.12 -0.82
CA GLY A 691 30.42 5.53 -0.73
C GLY A 691 29.47 5.82 0.44
N ALA A 692 28.90 7.02 0.41
CA ALA A 692 27.78 7.43 1.23
C ALA A 692 26.45 7.17 0.50
N PHE A 693 25.45 6.72 1.26
CA PHE A 693 24.09 6.45 0.80
C PHE A 693 23.10 7.27 1.65
N PRO A 694 22.93 8.57 1.34
CA PRO A 694 22.01 9.43 2.09
C PRO A 694 20.59 9.35 1.53
N ASP A 695 19.59 9.34 2.43
CA ASP A 695 18.22 9.71 2.08
C ASP A 695 18.11 11.22 2.21
N VAL A 696 17.80 11.88 1.09
CA VAL A 696 17.72 13.33 1.01
C VAL A 696 16.27 13.73 0.74
N GLU A 697 15.65 14.38 1.70
CA GLU A 697 14.35 15.00 1.54
C GLU A 697 14.49 16.22 0.63
N THR A 698 13.69 16.23 -0.45
CA THR A 698 13.68 17.28 -1.47
C THR A 698 12.24 17.66 -1.81
N ARG A 699 12.05 18.79 -2.51
CA ARG A 699 10.73 19.19 -3.06
C ARG A 699 10.12 18.17 -4.04
N MET A 700 10.88 17.19 -4.53
CA MET A 700 10.40 16.11 -5.41
C MET A 700 9.98 14.85 -4.63
N GLY A 701 10.12 14.84 -3.30
CA GLY A 701 10.03 13.64 -2.46
C GLY A 701 11.41 13.18 -1.95
N MET A 702 11.46 11.96 -1.41
CA MET A 702 12.69 11.40 -0.85
C MET A 702 13.62 10.90 -1.97
N LEU A 703 14.78 11.53 -2.11
CA LEU A 703 15.82 11.17 -3.07
C LEU A 703 16.83 10.24 -2.39
N ALA A 704 16.68 8.94 -2.60
CA ALA A 704 17.62 7.93 -2.14
C ALA A 704 18.88 7.94 -3.02
N LEU A 705 19.92 8.65 -2.58
CA LEU A 705 21.19 8.75 -3.29
C LEU A 705 22.11 7.56 -2.99
N SER A 706 23.01 7.29 -3.92
CA SER A 706 23.89 6.11 -3.90
C SER A 706 25.32 6.47 -4.27
N ASN A 707 26.30 5.76 -3.72
CA ASN A 707 27.72 5.85 -4.10
C ASN A 707 28.29 7.28 -4.08
N ILE A 708 27.78 8.15 -3.21
CA ILE A 708 28.28 9.52 -3.07
C ILE A 708 29.75 9.43 -2.60
N PRO A 709 30.73 9.96 -3.35
CA PRO A 709 32.14 9.72 -3.04
C PRO A 709 32.54 10.28 -1.68
N VAL A 710 33.24 9.47 -0.89
CA VAL A 710 33.79 9.85 0.41
C VAL A 710 35.31 9.78 0.33
N GLN A 711 35.96 10.89 0.64
CA GLN A 711 37.40 10.97 0.85
C GLN A 711 37.66 11.87 2.05
N GLY A 712 38.30 11.33 3.09
CA GLY A 712 38.66 12.07 4.28
C GLY A 712 39.90 11.53 4.95
N GLU A 713 40.67 12.43 5.56
CA GLU A 713 41.95 12.12 6.22
C GLU A 713 41.92 12.59 7.69
N PRO A 714 40.97 12.12 8.52
CA PRO A 714 40.90 12.49 9.92
C PRO A 714 42.16 12.07 10.67
N LEU A 715 42.73 13.04 11.40
CA LEU A 715 43.85 12.84 12.30
C LEU A 715 43.34 12.43 13.70
N ILE A 716 43.94 11.37 14.24
CA ILE A 716 43.64 10.81 15.56
C ILE A 716 44.88 11.02 16.43
N SER A 717 44.73 11.67 17.59
CA SER A 717 45.83 11.83 18.54
C SER A 717 46.27 10.46 19.07
N ALA A 718 47.57 10.19 19.05
CA ALA A 718 48.17 8.97 19.59
C ALA A 718 48.37 9.06 21.10
N MET A 719 48.61 7.93 21.75
CA MET A 719 48.64 7.79 23.22
C MET A 719 50.03 7.97 23.84
N ASP A 720 51.09 8.12 23.05
CA ASP A 720 52.48 8.35 23.49
C ASP A 720 52.96 7.38 24.61
N SER A 721 52.54 6.10 24.52
CA SER A 721 52.75 5.06 25.53
C SER A 721 52.29 5.44 26.94
N PHE A 722 51.29 6.32 27.06
CA PHE A 722 50.80 6.91 28.32
C PHE A 722 51.91 7.58 29.15
N ARG A 723 52.95 8.12 28.49
CA ARG A 723 54.02 8.88 29.17
C ARG A 723 53.55 10.25 29.67
N HIS A 724 52.57 10.86 28.99
CA HIS A 724 52.12 12.22 29.23
C HIS A 724 50.57 12.31 29.29
N PRO A 725 49.97 12.39 30.50
CA PRO A 725 50.59 12.24 31.81
C PRO A 725 50.87 10.76 32.15
N PRO A 726 51.88 10.48 33.00
CA PRO A 726 52.24 9.12 33.37
C PRO A 726 51.13 8.42 34.17
N VAL A 727 51.06 7.09 34.03
CA VAL A 727 50.18 6.22 34.83
C VAL A 727 50.48 6.38 36.32
N LYS A 728 49.44 6.56 37.13
CA LYS A 728 49.53 6.76 38.59
C LYS A 728 49.01 5.55 39.33
N VAL A 729 49.85 4.88 40.13
CA VAL A 729 49.37 3.89 41.09
C VAL A 729 48.63 4.62 42.22
N LEU A 730 47.38 4.24 42.46
CA LEU A 730 46.51 4.82 43.49
C LEU A 730 46.54 4.00 44.79
N SER A 731 46.58 2.67 44.70
CA SER A 731 46.75 1.80 45.86
C SER A 731 47.36 0.44 45.49
N VAL A 732 48.03 -0.17 46.46
CA VAL A 732 48.57 -1.53 46.40
C VAL A 732 48.19 -2.23 47.71
N ASN A 733 47.67 -3.46 47.64
CA ASN A 733 47.33 -4.27 48.80
C ASN A 733 47.80 -5.71 48.58
N ILE A 734 48.62 -6.24 49.50
CA ILE A 734 49.16 -7.60 49.44
C ILE A 734 48.09 -8.56 49.98
N GLN A 735 47.58 -9.44 49.12
CA GLN A 735 46.50 -10.37 49.46
C GLN A 735 47.01 -11.66 50.10
N ARG A 736 48.11 -12.21 49.56
CA ARG A 736 48.76 -13.44 50.05
C ARG A 736 50.20 -13.53 49.55
N GLY A 737 51.03 -14.26 50.30
CA GLY A 737 52.40 -14.59 49.92
C GLY A 737 52.71 -16.07 50.10
N SER A 738 53.71 -16.54 49.39
CA SER A 738 54.36 -17.85 49.52
C SER A 738 55.89 -17.65 49.47
N PRO A 739 56.71 -18.67 49.75
CA PRO A 739 58.17 -18.56 49.63
C PRO A 739 58.67 -18.22 48.21
N SER A 740 57.84 -18.37 47.17
CA SER A 740 58.23 -18.15 45.77
C SER A 740 57.36 -17.15 45.01
N SER A 741 56.30 -16.58 45.61
CA SER A 741 55.45 -15.58 44.97
C SER A 741 54.64 -14.74 45.95
N MET A 742 54.23 -13.54 45.51
CA MET A 742 53.24 -12.72 46.22
C MET A 742 52.15 -12.24 45.27
N VAL A 743 50.91 -12.25 45.74
CA VAL A 743 49.75 -11.77 44.99
C VAL A 743 49.24 -10.49 45.62
N MET A 744 49.20 -9.43 44.83
CA MET A 744 48.79 -8.09 45.21
C MET A 744 47.58 -7.67 44.37
N THR A 745 46.68 -6.85 44.93
CA THR A 745 45.70 -6.10 44.15
C THR A 745 46.19 -4.66 44.01
N MET A 746 46.16 -4.13 42.79
CA MET A 746 46.57 -2.77 42.49
C MET A 746 45.41 -2.00 41.87
N GLU A 747 45.31 -0.72 42.23
CA GLU A 747 44.43 0.25 41.59
C GLU A 747 45.30 1.37 41.00
N PHE A 748 45.05 1.74 39.74
CA PHE A 748 45.83 2.74 39.04
C PHE A 748 44.96 3.62 38.14
N SER A 749 45.38 4.87 37.98
CA SER A 749 44.74 5.84 37.10
C SER A 749 45.62 6.16 35.91
N LEU A 750 45.01 6.22 34.74
CA LEU A 750 45.62 6.59 33.47
C LEU A 750 44.73 7.63 32.77
N GLN A 751 45.32 8.45 31.90
CA GLN A 751 44.58 9.38 31.05
C GLN A 751 44.93 9.10 29.60
N ASN A 752 43.90 9.01 28.76
CA ASN A 752 44.04 8.74 27.34
C ASN A 752 43.91 10.05 26.56
N PRO A 753 44.98 10.57 25.93
CA PRO A 753 44.89 11.79 25.13
C PRO A 753 44.17 11.58 23.78
N SER A 754 43.94 10.33 23.36
CA SER A 754 43.25 9.99 22.13
C SER A 754 41.73 10.15 22.22
N ILE A 755 41.08 10.40 21.08
CA ILE A 755 39.62 10.30 20.91
C ILE A 755 39.11 8.84 20.92
N VAL A 756 40.02 7.86 20.88
CA VAL A 756 39.68 6.43 20.86
C VAL A 756 39.39 5.93 22.27
N GLN A 757 38.14 5.59 22.57
CA GLN A 757 37.81 4.75 23.73
C GLN A 757 37.84 3.27 23.30
N THR A 758 38.26 2.36 24.19
CA THR A 758 38.28 0.93 23.86
C THR A 758 37.88 0.04 25.03
N LYS A 759 37.29 -1.12 24.72
CA LYS A 759 37.07 -2.22 25.65
C LYS A 759 37.79 -3.47 25.12
N LEU A 760 38.78 -3.94 25.87
CA LEU A 760 39.73 -5.00 25.46
C LEU A 760 39.56 -6.33 26.23
N GLY A 761 38.62 -6.39 27.19
CA GLY A 761 38.42 -7.59 28.01
C GLY A 761 39.58 -7.85 28.97
N SER A 762 40.03 -9.11 29.08
CA SER A 762 41.10 -9.47 30.01
C SER A 762 42.50 -9.26 29.42
N LEU A 763 43.32 -8.42 30.08
CA LEU A 763 44.73 -8.24 29.74
C LEU A 763 45.64 -8.96 30.74
N VAL A 764 46.75 -9.49 30.23
CA VAL A 764 47.89 -9.99 31.01
C VAL A 764 49.13 -9.22 30.55
N LEU A 765 49.89 -8.72 31.52
CA LEU A 765 51.00 -7.77 31.32
C LEU A 765 52.19 -8.27 32.12
N ASP A 766 53.41 -8.18 31.57
CA ASP A 766 54.61 -8.44 32.34
C ASP A 766 55.17 -7.14 32.92
N VAL A 767 55.59 -7.21 34.19
CA VAL A 767 56.01 -6.05 34.98
C VAL A 767 57.52 -6.12 35.17
N PHE A 768 58.23 -5.05 34.81
CA PHE A 768 59.69 -4.98 34.85
C PHE A 768 60.18 -3.81 35.72
N SER A 769 61.32 -4.02 36.38
CA SER A 769 62.06 -2.99 37.14
C SER A 769 63.55 -3.13 36.82
N ASP A 770 64.24 -2.04 36.51
CA ASP A 770 65.65 -2.04 36.05
C ASP A 770 65.94 -3.08 34.93
N GLY A 771 64.95 -3.38 34.08
CA GLY A 771 65.05 -4.37 32.99
C GLY A 771 64.84 -5.85 33.39
N ALA A 772 64.68 -6.14 34.69
CA ALA A 772 64.39 -7.49 35.20
C ALA A 772 62.87 -7.72 35.38
N ARG A 773 62.37 -8.93 35.15
CA ARG A 773 60.96 -9.30 35.23
C ARG A 773 60.54 -9.58 36.67
N MET A 774 59.71 -8.70 37.22
CA MET A 774 59.18 -8.78 38.59
C MET A 774 58.04 -9.79 38.72
N GLY A 775 57.29 -10.02 37.64
CA GLY A 775 56.15 -10.94 37.61
C GLY A 775 55.12 -10.53 36.57
N SER A 776 53.87 -10.97 36.74
CA SER A 776 52.78 -10.75 35.79
C SER A 776 51.55 -10.10 36.44
N ALA A 777 50.99 -9.08 35.79
CA ALA A 777 49.77 -8.39 36.20
C ALA A 777 48.58 -8.77 35.29
N LYS A 778 47.41 -8.98 35.89
CA LYS A 778 46.17 -9.33 35.19
C LYS A 778 45.06 -8.32 35.49
N ILE A 779 44.37 -7.87 34.46
CA ILE A 779 43.22 -6.97 34.51
C ILE A 779 42.06 -7.71 33.83
N SER A 780 40.92 -7.90 34.50
CA SER A 780 39.87 -8.79 33.96
C SER A 780 38.89 -8.11 32.98
N ASP A 781 38.66 -6.80 33.12
CA ASP A 781 37.80 -6.01 32.22
C ASP A 781 38.44 -4.64 31.96
N PHE A 782 39.41 -4.60 31.04
CA PHE A 782 40.08 -3.39 30.61
C PHE A 782 39.15 -2.56 29.73
N SER A 783 38.73 -1.41 30.26
CA SER A 783 37.97 -0.40 29.54
C SER A 783 38.65 0.96 29.69
N LEU A 784 38.95 1.59 28.56
CA LEU A 784 39.71 2.83 28.43
C LEU A 784 38.80 3.97 28.01
N ASN A 785 38.61 4.98 28.86
CA ASN A 785 37.93 6.22 28.47
C ASN A 785 38.78 6.99 27.44
N CYS A 786 38.16 7.83 26.61
CA CYS A 786 38.86 8.73 25.69
C CYS A 786 39.09 10.13 26.27
N CYS A 787 39.67 10.99 25.43
CA CYS A 787 39.43 12.43 25.44
C CYS A 787 39.92 13.12 26.72
N GLY A 788 41.09 12.70 27.21
CA GLY A 788 41.74 13.19 28.44
C GLY A 788 41.08 12.74 29.75
N LYS A 789 39.96 12.01 29.70
CA LYS A 789 39.24 11.59 30.92
C LYS A 789 40.06 10.54 31.68
N PRO A 790 40.25 10.72 33.00
CA PRO A 790 40.84 9.67 33.83
C PRO A 790 40.05 8.37 33.73
N THR A 791 40.77 7.26 33.61
CA THR A 791 40.27 5.91 33.79
C THR A 791 40.92 5.35 35.04
N VAL A 792 40.14 4.70 35.91
CA VAL A 792 40.65 3.94 37.05
C VAL A 792 40.50 2.46 36.74
N LEU A 793 41.62 1.73 36.77
CA LEU A 793 41.67 0.30 36.54
C LEU A 793 42.10 -0.43 37.81
N ARG A 794 41.62 -1.67 37.94
CA ARG A 794 41.92 -2.57 39.06
C ARG A 794 42.42 -3.89 38.49
N GLY A 795 43.51 -4.41 39.05
CA GLY A 795 44.12 -5.67 38.61
C GLY A 795 44.81 -6.42 39.74
N THR A 796 45.19 -7.65 39.47
CA THR A 796 46.01 -8.48 40.37
C THR A 796 47.42 -8.60 39.80
N PHE A 797 48.43 -8.25 40.59
CA PHE A 797 49.84 -8.48 40.27
C PHE A 797 50.35 -9.70 41.03
N GLU A 798 50.79 -10.71 40.30
CA GLU A 798 51.55 -11.84 40.83
C GLU A 798 53.04 -11.57 40.62
N TYR A 799 53.70 -11.16 41.71
CA TYR A 799 55.14 -11.02 41.80
C TYR A 799 55.76 -12.42 41.92
N ASN A 800 56.47 -12.85 40.87
CA ASN A 800 57.11 -14.16 40.75
C ASN A 800 58.43 -14.08 39.94
N PRO A 801 59.43 -13.31 40.42
CA PRO A 801 60.67 -13.08 39.67
C PRO A 801 61.39 -14.39 39.36
N GLN A 802 62.00 -14.45 38.18
CA GLN A 802 62.82 -15.61 37.78
C GLN A 802 64.14 -15.65 38.57
N PRO A 803 64.81 -16.80 38.71
CA PRO A 803 66.08 -16.89 39.44
C PRO A 803 67.19 -15.97 38.92
N SER A 804 67.18 -15.60 37.63
CA SER A 804 68.08 -14.61 37.02
C SER A 804 67.85 -13.18 37.52
N ASP A 805 66.63 -12.89 37.94
CA ASP A 805 66.09 -11.54 38.15
C ASP A 805 65.96 -11.22 39.65
N LEU A 806 66.18 -12.23 40.50
CA LEU A 806 65.91 -12.22 41.93
C LEU A 806 66.60 -11.07 42.66
N ALA A 807 67.87 -10.77 42.35
CA ALA A 807 68.60 -9.69 43.03
C ALA A 807 67.99 -8.29 42.79
N THR A 808 67.50 -8.04 41.57
CA THR A 808 66.82 -6.78 41.22
C THR A 808 65.43 -6.74 41.85
N ALA A 809 64.75 -7.88 41.89
CA ALA A 809 63.41 -8.00 42.47
C ALA A 809 63.43 -7.84 44.01
N GLU A 810 64.36 -8.48 44.71
CA GLU A 810 64.60 -8.29 46.14
C GLU A 810 64.92 -6.84 46.49
N LYS A 811 65.70 -6.13 45.66
CA LYS A 811 65.94 -4.69 45.78
C LYS A 811 64.65 -3.88 45.63
N PHE A 812 63.84 -4.13 44.59
CA PHE A 812 62.54 -3.48 44.37
C PHE A 812 61.58 -3.67 45.57
N LEU A 813 61.48 -4.90 46.08
CA LEU A 813 60.66 -5.22 47.24
C LEU A 813 61.20 -4.58 48.53
N SER A 814 62.51 -4.60 48.73
CA SER A 814 63.15 -3.97 49.90
C SER A 814 62.91 -2.46 49.92
N ASN A 815 63.04 -1.79 48.77
CA ASN A 815 62.71 -0.38 48.62
C ASN A 815 61.23 -0.11 48.95
N PHE A 816 60.31 -0.97 48.50
CA PHE A 816 58.88 -0.84 48.79
C PHE A 816 58.58 -0.98 50.30
N VAL A 817 59.11 -2.02 50.95
CA VAL A 817 58.89 -2.28 52.39
C VAL A 817 59.55 -1.21 53.27
N CYS A 818 60.74 -0.74 52.92
CA CYS A 818 61.44 0.32 53.65
C CYS A 818 60.87 1.73 53.39
N GLY A 819 59.87 1.88 52.52
CA GLY A 819 59.35 3.20 52.12
C GLY A 819 60.40 4.07 51.41
N TYR A 820 61.37 3.45 50.73
CA TYR A 820 62.50 4.14 50.12
C TYR A 820 62.10 4.81 48.81
N PHE A 821 61.85 6.11 48.86
CA PHE A 821 61.64 6.95 47.69
C PHE A 821 62.98 7.16 46.97
N THR A 822 63.10 6.68 45.73
CA THR A 822 64.21 7.01 44.84
C THR A 822 64.22 8.51 44.57
N HIS A 823 65.13 9.25 45.22
CA HIS A 823 65.28 10.71 45.14
C HIS A 823 64.01 11.52 45.47
N GLY A 824 63.13 10.99 46.33
CA GLY A 824 61.84 11.63 46.67
C GLY A 824 60.71 11.39 45.66
N ALA A 825 60.94 10.56 44.63
CA ALA A 825 59.92 10.05 43.73
C ALA A 825 59.54 8.59 44.05
N ALA A 826 58.41 8.13 43.53
CA ALA A 826 58.05 6.71 43.56
C ALA A 826 59.04 5.87 42.73
N GLN A 827 59.11 4.56 43.01
CA GLN A 827 59.91 3.64 42.20
C GLN A 827 59.37 3.58 40.76
N GLU A 828 60.27 3.66 39.78
CA GLU A 828 59.93 3.54 38.36
C GLU A 828 59.72 2.05 37.99
N VAL A 829 58.64 1.78 37.25
CA VAL A 829 58.24 0.43 36.83
C VAL A 829 57.80 0.50 35.38
N THR A 830 58.37 -0.36 34.54
CA THR A 830 58.01 -0.44 33.12
C THR A 830 57.11 -1.66 32.91
N ILE A 831 55.98 -1.46 32.24
CA ILE A 831 55.02 -2.53 31.94
C ILE A 831 55.07 -2.81 30.45
N PHE A 832 55.22 -4.09 30.09
CA PHE A 832 55.23 -4.54 28.70
C PHE A 832 53.98 -5.39 28.40
N MET A 833 53.42 -5.20 27.21
CA MET A 833 52.56 -6.19 26.57
C MET A 833 53.48 -7.13 25.76
N PRO A 834 53.33 -8.46 25.87
CA PRO A 834 54.07 -9.42 25.05
C PRO A 834 53.60 -9.44 23.59
#